data_AF-W7E7M0-F1
#
_entry.id   AF-W7E7M0-F1
#
_cell.length_a   1.000
_cell.length_b   1.000
_cell.length_c   1.000
_cell.angle_alpha   90.00
_cell.angle_beta   90.00
_cell.angle_gamma   90.00
#
_symmetry.space_group_name_H-M   'P 1'
#
loop_
_entity.id
_entity.type
_entity.pdbx_description
1 polymer ?
#
loop_
_entity_poly.entity_id
_entity_poly.type
_entity_poly.pdbx_seq_one_letter_code
_entity_poly.pdbx_strand_id
1 'polypeptide(L)'
;MSKPLTEADIIFPHLSNTPNLSNTLSSLRRSTLSTHNRLASIISDSAFVESVASAYELPLVANERCGSWYIPPSLKSGSVYFKSTDGHMGEWSFSLRRLNLQLLDVVEKWGGAVVVDSTRRGKSMPDALSKTIPTWCCVMNRAVFGVENAKEETRLFTPPQAVGESEHAQMEKRIDGFVQQFLDICKPNIPLLRSKLKKPLRPIWITQKSSLPDSAPSFSDFHPIVLCTASRRVHGAEASESGYIQGAADDHEAWSHGLTPPLFWKNRDMLMRMNEEDAPEIIAKLIKEQKGSGAAASLIKPTSQLYISSSEDIQLAGFETVVSCTPEPFASTTLKDAGVRHYLHLKCQNGKLGSRDLRTQLPQLVPFFSFLQTPETQSKILLCCPTGKDLSVGAALAILCLYTDESGAIDTGKAKEAKNMNKSFIKQRLSWITTSNAALNPSRATLQSVNAMLLSSQDPKASLPTQPTATLPIRETRPLPSEPTNPTPQDPAPRSRLSSPRSIFTNLATTSTWNFTRNLTSKLPSHPSGTVTGTATFTPMPHSSSIPLPTLLYAEEGTFSTTTGLSFTARRKYVYQLCPGAEPADTEFIAVRFFDDDKMREARQEGGVGSDGQGIGGLFVEMGELQAGEEEEAVRAKNRETHLCGRDLYAATWAFARNMTVEGGEVWWEVEYEVKGPQKDYTSSTRYTRVVE
;
A
#
# COMPACT_ATOMS: atom_id res chain seq x y z
N MET A 1 -12.62 49.42 -19.80
CA MET A 1 -13.73 49.34 -20.77
C MET A 1 -14.36 47.96 -20.62
N SER A 2 -15.58 47.90 -20.11
CA SER A 2 -16.38 46.68 -19.98
C SER A 2 -16.87 46.24 -21.35
N LYS A 3 -16.74 44.94 -21.67
CA LYS A 3 -17.29 44.35 -22.90
C LYS A 3 -18.81 44.61 -22.98
N PRO A 4 -19.36 44.91 -24.16
CA PRO A 4 -20.80 45.02 -24.33
C PRO A 4 -21.45 43.63 -24.27
N LEU A 5 -22.56 43.53 -23.55
CA LEU A 5 -23.42 42.35 -23.53
C LEU A 5 -24.00 42.11 -24.93
N THR A 6 -24.03 40.85 -25.35
CA THR A 6 -24.61 40.44 -26.64
C THR A 6 -25.97 39.79 -26.42
N GLU A 7 -26.78 39.74 -27.49
CA GLU A 7 -28.17 39.25 -27.47
C GLU A 7 -28.32 37.81 -26.93
N ALA A 8 -27.24 37.00 -26.99
CA ALA A 8 -27.16 35.68 -26.40
C ALA A 8 -27.15 35.68 -24.85
N ASP A 9 -26.67 36.76 -24.23
CA ASP A 9 -26.57 36.89 -22.76
C ASP A 9 -27.93 37.22 -22.10
N ILE A 10 -28.92 37.66 -22.88
CA ILE A 10 -30.19 38.19 -22.37
C ILE A 10 -31.34 37.18 -22.49
N ILE A 11 -31.24 36.17 -23.36
CA ILE A 11 -32.42 35.35 -23.73
C ILE A 11 -32.41 33.94 -23.11
N PHE A 12 -31.26 33.34 -22.74
CA PHE A 12 -31.23 32.03 -22.05
C PHE A 12 -30.06 31.86 -21.05
N PRO A 13 -30.24 32.15 -19.74
CA PRO A 13 -29.18 32.01 -18.73
C PRO A 13 -28.75 30.56 -18.44
N HIS A 14 -29.47 29.57 -18.94
CA HIS A 14 -29.25 28.15 -18.62
C HIS A 14 -28.60 27.33 -19.74
N LEU A 15 -28.24 27.93 -20.87
CA LEU A 15 -27.61 27.21 -21.99
C LEU A 15 -26.10 27.46 -22.16
N SER A 16 -25.52 28.45 -21.46
CA SER A 16 -24.06 28.64 -21.38
C SER A 16 -23.38 27.65 -20.41
N ASN A 17 -24.15 26.89 -19.63
CA ASN A 17 -23.72 25.70 -18.93
C ASN A 17 -24.35 24.47 -19.58
N THR A 18 -23.88 24.10 -20.78
CA THR A 18 -23.99 22.69 -21.18
C THR A 18 -22.93 21.95 -20.38
N PRO A 19 -23.30 21.15 -19.36
CA PRO A 19 -22.30 20.38 -18.64
C PRO A 19 -21.72 19.38 -19.65
N ASN A 20 -20.42 19.49 -19.94
CA ASN A 20 -19.72 18.47 -20.72
C ASN A 20 -20.15 17.09 -20.19
N LEU A 21 -20.48 16.14 -21.07
CA LEU A 21 -20.91 14.80 -20.69
C LEU A 21 -19.98 14.19 -19.62
N SER A 22 -18.68 14.49 -19.71
CA SER A 22 -17.68 14.16 -18.70
C SER A 22 -17.98 14.75 -17.31
N ASN A 23 -18.33 16.03 -17.20
CA ASN A 23 -18.66 16.68 -15.92
C ASN A 23 -19.97 16.14 -15.34
N THR A 24 -20.99 15.91 -16.16
CA THR A 24 -22.25 15.28 -15.74
C THR A 24 -22.00 13.85 -15.28
N LEU A 25 -21.23 13.05 -16.03
CA LEU A 25 -20.85 11.69 -15.65
C LEU A 25 -19.94 11.65 -14.42
N SER A 26 -19.07 12.65 -14.22
CA SER A 26 -18.21 12.77 -13.05
C SER A 26 -19.00 13.16 -11.80
N SER A 27 -19.98 14.04 -11.95
CA SER A 27 -20.92 14.41 -10.90
C SER A 27 -21.83 13.25 -10.53
N LEU A 28 -22.36 12.54 -11.53
CA LEU A 28 -23.13 11.31 -11.36
C LEU A 28 -22.28 10.22 -10.68
N ARG A 29 -21.02 10.00 -11.11
CA ARG A 29 -20.10 9.05 -10.47
C ARG A 29 -19.79 9.42 -9.01
N ARG A 30 -19.58 10.70 -8.72
CA ARG A 30 -19.40 11.19 -7.33
C ARG A 30 -20.66 10.95 -6.49
N SER A 31 -21.84 11.20 -7.04
CA SER A 31 -23.10 10.93 -6.34
C SER A 31 -23.34 9.43 -6.10
N THR A 32 -22.91 8.56 -7.03
CA THR A 32 -23.08 7.11 -6.89
C THR A 32 -22.13 6.49 -5.87
N LEU A 33 -20.94 7.08 -5.65
CA LEU A 33 -19.91 6.58 -4.72
C LEU A 33 -19.91 7.31 -3.36
N SER A 34 -21.01 8.00 -3.04
CA SER A 34 -21.19 8.78 -1.83
C SER A 34 -21.04 7.93 -0.56
N THR A 35 -20.67 8.59 0.54
CA THR A 35 -20.61 7.99 1.87
C THR A 35 -21.96 7.38 2.23
N HIS A 36 -23.06 8.10 1.96
CA HIS A 36 -24.41 7.61 2.18
C HIS A 36 -24.67 6.27 1.45
N ASN A 37 -24.37 6.20 0.15
CA ASN A 37 -24.60 4.98 -0.64
C ASN A 37 -23.73 3.80 -0.15
N ARG A 38 -22.52 4.08 0.32
CA ARG A 38 -21.64 3.05 0.91
C ARG A 38 -22.23 2.50 2.20
N LEU A 39 -22.68 3.37 3.10
CA LEU A 39 -23.33 2.95 4.34
C LEU A 39 -24.65 2.19 4.06
N ALA A 40 -25.46 2.67 3.12
CA ALA A 40 -26.68 1.97 2.69
C ALA A 40 -26.39 0.56 2.16
N SER A 41 -25.35 0.44 1.32
CA SER A 41 -24.92 -0.85 0.75
C SER A 41 -24.41 -1.80 1.85
N ILE A 42 -23.66 -1.28 2.83
CA ILE A 42 -23.20 -2.06 3.99
C ILE A 42 -24.37 -2.59 4.81
N ILE A 43 -25.41 -1.78 5.05
CA ILE A 43 -26.62 -2.20 5.79
C ILE A 43 -27.34 -3.31 5.03
N SER A 44 -27.54 -3.12 3.72
CA SER A 44 -28.18 -4.14 2.87
C SER A 44 -27.41 -5.45 2.87
N ASP A 45 -26.08 -5.40 2.73
CA ASP A 45 -25.23 -6.59 2.70
C ASP A 45 -25.15 -7.26 4.09
N SER A 46 -25.24 -6.49 5.18
CA SER A 46 -25.30 -7.02 6.56
C SER A 46 -26.52 -7.91 6.78
N ALA A 47 -27.69 -7.53 6.24
CA ALA A 47 -28.91 -8.34 6.37
C ALA A 47 -28.73 -9.73 5.74
N PHE A 48 -28.03 -9.80 4.60
CA PHE A 48 -27.65 -11.08 4.01
C PHE A 48 -26.68 -11.86 4.89
N VAL A 49 -25.63 -11.23 5.41
CA VAL A 49 -24.66 -11.86 6.33
C VAL A 49 -25.36 -12.47 7.55
N GLU A 50 -26.32 -11.77 8.14
CA GLU A 50 -27.15 -12.24 9.24
C GLU A 50 -27.99 -13.47 8.84
N SER A 51 -28.59 -13.45 7.64
CA SER A 51 -29.33 -14.62 7.13
C SER A 51 -28.45 -15.86 6.94
N VAL A 52 -27.19 -15.70 6.53
CA VAL A 52 -26.22 -16.80 6.42
C VAL A 52 -25.89 -17.36 7.80
N ALA A 53 -25.61 -16.49 8.78
CA ALA A 53 -25.34 -16.92 10.14
C ALA A 53 -26.53 -17.70 10.74
N SER A 54 -27.76 -17.22 10.50
CA SER A 54 -28.98 -17.89 10.94
C SER A 54 -29.19 -19.23 10.25
N ALA A 55 -28.98 -19.32 8.93
CA ALA A 55 -29.22 -20.56 8.17
C ALA A 55 -28.24 -21.68 8.53
N TYR A 56 -27.02 -21.34 8.94
CA TYR A 56 -26.01 -22.30 9.38
C TYR A 56 -25.94 -22.47 10.91
N GLU A 57 -26.61 -21.61 11.69
CA GLU A 57 -26.50 -21.52 13.16
C GLU A 57 -25.05 -21.41 13.66
N LEU A 58 -24.22 -20.64 12.93
CA LEU A 58 -22.79 -20.49 13.21
C LEU A 58 -22.42 -19.04 13.56
N PRO A 59 -21.42 -18.83 14.44
CA PRO A 59 -20.99 -17.50 14.85
C PRO A 59 -20.35 -16.71 13.72
N LEU A 60 -20.58 -15.40 13.70
CA LEU A 60 -19.97 -14.46 12.76
C LEU A 60 -18.55 -14.08 13.18
N VAL A 61 -17.60 -14.27 12.28
CA VAL A 61 -16.19 -13.89 12.41
C VAL A 61 -15.83 -12.90 11.31
N ALA A 62 -15.38 -11.71 11.70
CA ALA A 62 -15.00 -10.68 10.74
C ALA A 62 -13.60 -10.93 10.19
N ASN A 63 -13.41 -10.94 8.86
CA ASN A 63 -12.10 -10.65 8.30
C ASN A 63 -11.86 -9.13 8.36
N GLU A 64 -10.94 -8.68 9.23
CA GLU A 64 -10.70 -7.27 9.58
C GLU A 64 -10.22 -6.38 8.44
N ARG A 65 -10.10 -6.92 7.22
CA ARG A 65 -9.97 -6.13 5.99
C ARG A 65 -11.20 -5.26 5.76
N CYS A 66 -12.39 -5.85 5.84
CA CYS A 66 -13.65 -5.12 5.68
C CYS A 66 -14.86 -5.79 6.34
N GLY A 67 -14.77 -7.07 6.73
CA GLY A 67 -15.86 -7.87 7.29
C GLY A 67 -16.54 -7.25 8.50
N SER A 68 -15.79 -6.50 9.32
CA SER A 68 -16.32 -5.81 10.51
C SER A 68 -17.37 -4.75 10.18
N TRP A 69 -17.38 -4.21 8.96
CA TRP A 69 -18.42 -3.28 8.53
C TRP A 69 -19.76 -3.96 8.32
N TYR A 70 -19.77 -5.23 7.89
CA TYR A 70 -20.98 -6.00 7.56
C TYR A 70 -21.49 -6.86 8.73
N ILE A 71 -20.88 -6.76 9.91
CA ILE A 71 -21.31 -7.50 11.10
C ILE A 71 -21.65 -6.49 12.21
N PRO A 72 -22.91 -6.43 12.67
CA PRO A 72 -23.28 -5.63 13.84
C PRO A 72 -22.43 -6.05 15.07
N PRO A 73 -21.91 -5.10 15.88
CA PRO A 73 -21.00 -5.41 16.98
C PRO A 73 -21.53 -6.44 17.99
N SER A 74 -22.85 -6.49 18.20
CA SER A 74 -23.51 -7.45 19.09
C SER A 74 -23.48 -8.90 18.59
N LEU A 75 -23.32 -9.11 17.28
CA LEU A 75 -23.31 -10.44 16.64
C LEU A 75 -21.89 -10.94 16.35
N LYS A 76 -20.89 -10.07 16.46
CA LYS A 76 -19.50 -10.40 16.16
C LYS A 76 -18.90 -11.27 17.27
N SER A 77 -18.61 -12.53 16.94
CA SER A 77 -18.04 -13.51 17.87
C SER A 77 -16.53 -13.60 17.81
N GLY A 78 -15.90 -13.09 16.76
CA GLY A 78 -14.45 -13.11 16.61
C GLY A 78 -13.94 -12.31 15.41
N SER A 79 -12.61 -12.32 15.29
CA SER A 79 -11.89 -11.58 14.24
C SER A 79 -10.71 -12.38 13.69
N VAL A 80 -10.51 -12.28 12.39
CA VAL A 80 -9.35 -12.79 11.65
C VAL A 80 -8.80 -11.72 10.72
N TYR A 81 -7.58 -11.90 10.23
CA TYR A 81 -6.97 -11.02 9.25
C TYR A 81 -6.32 -11.86 8.14
N PHE A 82 -7.16 -12.37 7.24
CA PHE A 82 -6.71 -13.04 6.03
C PHE A 82 -6.48 -11.99 4.94
N LYS A 83 -5.25 -11.94 4.41
CA LYS A 83 -4.87 -11.10 3.29
C LYS A 83 -4.31 -12.00 2.19
N SER A 84 -4.82 -11.89 0.97
CA SER A 84 -4.17 -12.50 -0.19
C SER A 84 -2.79 -11.89 -0.37
N THR A 85 -1.79 -12.70 -0.75
CA THR A 85 -0.60 -12.14 -1.37
C THR A 85 -1.00 -11.43 -2.66
N ASP A 86 -0.44 -10.25 -2.84
CA ASP A 86 -1.01 -9.20 -3.69
C ASP A 86 -1.11 -9.67 -5.14
N GLY A 87 -2.34 -9.89 -5.63
CA GLY A 87 -2.82 -9.72 -7.02
C GLY A 87 -2.10 -10.35 -8.22
N HIS A 88 -0.92 -10.95 -8.06
CA HIS A 88 -0.14 -11.56 -9.14
C HIS A 88 -0.59 -13.01 -9.33
N MET A 89 -0.95 -13.35 -10.58
CA MET A 89 -1.20 -14.74 -10.96
C MET A 89 0.01 -15.60 -10.58
N GLY A 90 -0.21 -16.74 -9.92
CA GLY A 90 0.84 -17.71 -9.60
C GLY A 90 1.50 -17.57 -8.21
N GLU A 91 1.13 -16.57 -7.40
CA GLU A 91 1.75 -16.33 -6.09
C GLU A 91 0.81 -16.61 -4.91
N TRP A 92 0.61 -17.90 -4.61
CA TRP A 92 -0.03 -18.34 -3.37
C TRP A 92 1.03 -18.47 -2.27
N SER A 93 0.72 -17.95 -1.08
CA SER A 93 1.59 -18.06 0.08
C SER A 93 0.79 -18.30 1.36
N PHE A 94 1.41 -18.96 2.33
CA PHE A 94 0.90 -19.10 3.68
C PHE A 94 1.54 -18.04 4.59
N SER A 95 0.72 -17.26 5.32
CA SER A 95 1.25 -16.20 6.16
C SER A 95 1.84 -16.77 7.46
N LEU A 96 3.17 -16.79 7.56
CA LEU A 96 3.88 -17.11 8.81
C LEU A 96 3.84 -15.97 9.84
N ARG A 97 3.21 -14.84 9.50
CA ARG A 97 3.04 -13.67 10.38
C ARG A 97 1.64 -13.63 10.98
N ARG A 98 0.61 -13.79 10.16
CA ARG A 98 -0.80 -13.69 10.55
C ARG A 98 -1.39 -15.08 10.50
N LEU A 99 -1.14 -15.84 11.56
CA LEU A 99 -1.51 -17.25 11.61
C LEU A 99 -3.02 -17.48 11.78
N ASN A 100 -3.77 -16.49 12.27
CA ASN A 100 -5.23 -16.59 12.47
C ASN A 100 -5.68 -17.78 13.36
N LEU A 101 -4.83 -18.23 14.29
CA LEU A 101 -5.12 -19.39 15.15
C LEU A 101 -6.32 -19.17 16.09
N GLN A 102 -6.66 -17.91 16.40
CA GLN A 102 -7.83 -17.56 17.19
C GLN A 102 -9.16 -17.99 16.53
N LEU A 103 -9.17 -18.27 15.21
CA LEU A 103 -10.33 -18.87 14.56
C LEU A 103 -10.64 -20.27 15.13
N LEU A 104 -9.61 -21.00 15.55
CA LEU A 104 -9.77 -22.32 16.16
C LEU A 104 -10.45 -22.26 17.53
N ASP A 105 -10.33 -21.14 18.26
CA ASP A 105 -11.05 -20.94 19.52
C ASP A 105 -12.57 -20.81 19.28
N VAL A 106 -12.95 -20.18 18.15
CA VAL A 106 -14.35 -20.10 17.71
C VAL A 106 -14.86 -21.48 17.29
N VAL A 107 -14.07 -22.21 16.50
CA VAL A 107 -14.41 -23.56 16.03
C VAL A 107 -14.53 -24.55 17.19
N GLU A 108 -13.63 -24.51 18.16
CA GLU A 108 -13.69 -25.34 19.37
C GLU A 108 -15.00 -25.12 20.13
N LYS A 109 -15.43 -23.86 20.26
CA LYS A 109 -16.62 -23.50 21.03
C LYS A 109 -17.94 -23.79 20.29
N TRP A 110 -17.98 -23.58 18.98
CA TRP A 110 -19.23 -23.57 18.21
C TRP A 110 -19.31 -24.64 17.11
N GLY A 111 -18.26 -25.44 16.94
CA GLY A 111 -18.21 -26.49 15.92
C GLY A 111 -18.00 -25.98 14.48
N GLY A 112 -17.87 -24.69 14.26
CA GLY A 112 -17.67 -24.05 12.95
C GLY A 112 -17.66 -22.52 13.06
N ALA A 113 -17.59 -21.83 11.92
CA ALA A 113 -17.67 -20.37 11.88
C ALA A 113 -18.13 -19.85 10.52
N VAL A 114 -18.77 -18.67 10.52
CA VAL A 114 -19.02 -17.87 9.30
C VAL A 114 -17.99 -16.75 9.21
N VAL A 115 -17.05 -16.84 8.27
CA VAL A 115 -16.05 -15.79 8.03
C VAL A 115 -16.55 -14.85 6.95
N VAL A 116 -16.67 -13.57 7.30
CA VAL A 116 -17.25 -12.53 6.43
C VAL A 116 -16.15 -11.66 5.82
N ASP A 117 -16.21 -11.51 4.51
CA ASP A 117 -15.38 -10.58 3.75
C ASP A 117 -16.17 -10.06 2.53
N SER A 118 -15.64 -9.04 1.85
CA SER A 118 -16.24 -8.50 0.62
C SER A 118 -15.20 -8.24 -0.44
N THR A 119 -15.64 -8.03 -1.68
CA THR A 119 -14.75 -7.63 -2.77
C THR A 119 -15.42 -6.63 -3.67
N ARG A 120 -14.62 -5.73 -4.24
CA ARG A 120 -15.05 -4.74 -5.24
C ARG A 120 -15.43 -5.37 -6.58
N ARG A 121 -15.96 -4.50 -7.45
CA ARG A 121 -16.42 -4.79 -8.81
C ARG A 121 -15.47 -5.70 -9.59
N GLY A 122 -16.07 -6.62 -10.35
CA GLY A 122 -15.39 -7.51 -11.29
C GLY A 122 -15.12 -8.91 -10.73
N LYS A 123 -15.05 -9.07 -9.41
CA LYS A 123 -14.92 -10.37 -8.74
C LYS A 123 -16.24 -10.80 -8.12
N SER A 124 -16.53 -12.10 -8.14
CA SER A 124 -17.65 -12.70 -7.42
C SER A 124 -17.33 -12.98 -5.95
N MET A 125 -16.05 -13.10 -5.62
CA MET A 125 -15.55 -13.48 -4.31
C MET A 125 -14.12 -12.94 -4.11
N PRO A 126 -13.74 -12.48 -2.91
CA PRO A 126 -12.37 -12.06 -2.60
C PRO A 126 -11.41 -13.26 -2.59
N ASP A 127 -10.15 -13.02 -2.98
CA ASP A 127 -9.07 -14.03 -2.98
C ASP A 127 -8.77 -14.58 -1.58
N ALA A 128 -9.09 -13.80 -0.54
CA ALA A 128 -9.00 -14.26 0.85
C ALA A 128 -9.93 -15.49 1.07
N LEU A 129 -11.16 -15.44 0.57
CA LEU A 129 -12.15 -16.51 0.73
C LEU A 129 -11.96 -17.63 -0.31
N SER A 130 -11.58 -17.32 -1.56
CA SER A 130 -11.42 -18.34 -2.60
C SER A 130 -10.10 -19.11 -2.53
N LYS A 131 -9.04 -18.52 -1.98
CA LYS A 131 -7.68 -19.08 -2.01
C LYS A 131 -7.00 -19.11 -0.64
N THR A 132 -6.95 -17.97 0.06
CA THR A 132 -6.11 -17.85 1.27
C THR A 132 -6.63 -18.70 2.43
N ILE A 133 -7.92 -18.61 2.76
CA ILE A 133 -8.53 -19.40 3.84
C ILE A 133 -8.59 -20.89 3.48
N PRO A 134 -8.92 -21.29 2.24
CA PRO A 134 -8.72 -22.67 1.77
C PRO A 134 -7.33 -23.25 2.02
N THR A 135 -6.29 -22.53 1.59
CA THR A 135 -4.90 -22.90 1.86
C THR A 135 -4.65 -23.01 3.36
N TRP A 136 -5.13 -22.06 4.14
CA TRP A 136 -4.99 -22.09 5.60
C TRP A 136 -5.67 -23.29 6.24
N CYS A 137 -6.91 -23.62 5.87
CA CYS A 137 -7.63 -24.79 6.37
C CYS A 137 -6.86 -26.08 6.08
N CYS A 138 -6.34 -26.23 4.85
CA CYS A 138 -5.57 -27.40 4.45
C CYS A 138 -4.25 -27.52 5.25
N VAL A 139 -3.52 -26.41 5.43
CA VAL A 139 -2.29 -26.38 6.23
C VAL A 139 -2.57 -26.73 7.70
N MET A 140 -3.63 -26.19 8.30
CA MET A 140 -4.02 -26.54 9.68
C MET A 140 -4.41 -28.01 9.80
N ASN A 141 -5.20 -28.52 8.85
CA ASN A 141 -5.61 -29.93 8.85
C ASN A 141 -4.39 -30.87 8.78
N ARG A 142 -3.49 -30.66 7.82
CA ARG A 142 -2.29 -31.50 7.67
C ARG A 142 -1.33 -31.37 8.87
N ALA A 143 -1.19 -30.17 9.44
CA ALA A 143 -0.34 -29.95 10.61
C ALA A 143 -0.89 -30.64 11.88
N VAL A 144 -2.21 -30.68 12.08
CA VAL A 144 -2.85 -31.24 13.29
C VAL A 144 -3.10 -32.74 13.18
N PHE A 145 -3.54 -33.23 12.01
CA PHE A 145 -3.92 -34.63 11.80
C PHE A 145 -2.81 -35.49 11.16
N GLY A 146 -1.74 -34.86 10.67
CA GLY A 146 -0.61 -35.50 10.02
C GLY A 146 -0.78 -35.62 8.50
N VAL A 147 0.36 -35.64 7.79
CA VAL A 147 0.41 -35.79 6.32
C VAL A 147 0.15 -37.23 5.89
N GLU A 148 0.52 -38.21 6.70
CA GLU A 148 0.34 -39.65 6.41
C GLU A 148 -1.13 -40.10 6.49
N ASN A 149 -1.96 -39.32 7.19
CA ASN A 149 -3.42 -39.50 7.23
C ASN A 149 -4.12 -38.60 6.23
N ALA A 150 -3.54 -38.36 5.04
CA ALA A 150 -4.11 -37.58 3.95
C ALA A 150 -5.39 -38.23 3.38
N LYS A 151 -6.41 -38.39 4.22
CA LYS A 151 -7.77 -38.68 3.84
C LYS A 151 -8.27 -37.53 2.96
N GLU A 152 -9.23 -37.84 2.11
CA GLU A 152 -9.99 -36.88 1.28
C GLU A 152 -10.40 -35.61 2.07
N GLU A 153 -10.64 -35.72 3.37
CA GLU A 153 -11.06 -34.62 4.25
C GLU A 153 -9.97 -33.56 4.52
N THR A 154 -8.68 -33.89 4.34
CA THR A 154 -7.53 -32.99 4.61
C THR A 154 -6.94 -32.36 3.35
N ARG A 155 -7.49 -32.67 2.18
CA ARG A 155 -7.04 -32.12 0.89
C ARG A 155 -7.36 -30.62 0.77
N LEU A 156 -6.78 -29.99 -0.23
CA LEU A 156 -7.13 -28.61 -0.55
C LEU A 156 -8.55 -28.56 -1.15
N PHE A 157 -9.39 -27.64 -0.67
CA PHE A 157 -10.72 -27.41 -1.24
C PHE A 157 -10.79 -25.98 -1.76
N THR A 158 -11.01 -25.78 -3.06
CA THR A 158 -11.19 -24.43 -3.65
C THR A 158 -12.52 -24.34 -4.40
N PRO A 159 -13.11 -23.15 -4.55
CA PRO A 159 -14.35 -22.97 -5.29
C PRO A 159 -14.10 -23.02 -6.81
N PRO A 160 -14.64 -24.01 -7.57
CA PRO A 160 -14.38 -24.15 -9.01
C PRO A 160 -14.78 -22.92 -9.83
N GLN A 161 -15.77 -22.16 -9.37
CA GLN A 161 -16.25 -20.94 -10.01
C GLN A 161 -15.27 -19.75 -9.92
N ALA A 162 -14.25 -19.82 -9.05
CA ALA A 162 -13.26 -18.75 -8.88
C ALA A 162 -11.80 -19.23 -8.96
N VAL A 163 -11.55 -20.55 -8.85
CA VAL A 163 -10.24 -21.16 -8.94
C VAL A 163 -10.34 -22.32 -9.94
N GLY A 164 -9.71 -22.17 -11.11
CA GLY A 164 -9.70 -23.22 -12.14
C GLY A 164 -8.86 -24.43 -11.74
N GLU A 165 -9.09 -25.58 -12.37
CA GLU A 165 -8.40 -26.84 -12.03
C GLU A 165 -6.87 -26.74 -12.11
N SER A 166 -6.35 -26.05 -13.12
CA SER A 166 -4.90 -25.80 -13.24
C SER A 166 -4.36 -24.95 -12.09
N GLU A 167 -5.13 -23.95 -11.65
CA GLU A 167 -4.76 -23.11 -10.51
C GLU A 167 -4.77 -23.91 -9.20
N HIS A 168 -5.83 -24.69 -9.00
CA HIS A 168 -5.99 -25.60 -7.88
C HIS A 168 -4.80 -26.57 -7.75
N ALA A 169 -4.42 -27.24 -8.84
CA ALA A 169 -3.30 -28.17 -8.85
C ALA A 169 -1.96 -27.48 -8.52
N GLN A 170 -1.76 -26.24 -8.95
CA GLN A 170 -0.56 -25.46 -8.60
C GLN A 170 -0.55 -25.02 -7.14
N MET A 171 -1.71 -24.65 -6.58
CA MET A 171 -1.86 -24.37 -5.16
C MET A 171 -1.57 -25.60 -4.31
N GLU A 172 -2.13 -26.76 -4.68
CA GLU A 172 -1.99 -28.00 -3.93
C GLU A 172 -0.52 -28.44 -3.84
N LYS A 173 0.25 -28.33 -4.92
CA LYS A 173 1.69 -28.62 -4.96
C LYS A 173 2.52 -27.81 -3.97
N ARG A 174 2.04 -26.65 -3.50
CA ARG A 174 2.76 -25.80 -2.53
C ARG A 174 2.38 -26.07 -1.07
N ILE A 175 1.30 -26.82 -0.82
CA ILE A 175 0.76 -27.01 0.53
C ILE A 175 1.77 -27.65 1.47
N ASP A 176 2.46 -28.72 1.05
CA ASP A 176 3.40 -29.42 1.92
C ASP A 176 4.57 -28.53 2.34
N GLY A 177 5.06 -27.68 1.43
CA GLY A 177 6.04 -26.66 1.76
C GLY A 177 5.53 -25.65 2.78
N PHE A 178 4.26 -25.26 2.72
CA PHE A 178 3.65 -24.38 3.73
C PHE A 178 3.47 -25.06 5.08
N VAL A 179 3.07 -26.34 5.11
CA VAL A 179 2.98 -27.14 6.34
C VAL A 179 4.36 -27.23 6.99
N GLN A 180 5.40 -27.56 6.23
CA GLN A 180 6.78 -27.63 6.74
C GLN A 180 7.23 -26.28 7.32
N GLN A 181 7.03 -25.19 6.58
CA GLN A 181 7.37 -23.85 7.07
C GLN A 181 6.62 -23.47 8.34
N PHE A 182 5.33 -23.80 8.45
CA PHE A 182 4.54 -23.54 9.64
C PHE A 182 5.09 -24.32 10.84
N LEU A 183 5.40 -25.61 10.68
CA LEU A 183 5.95 -26.45 11.74
C LEU A 183 7.36 -25.99 12.16
N ASP A 184 8.25 -25.75 11.21
CA ASP A 184 9.67 -25.47 11.49
C ASP A 184 9.91 -24.04 12.01
N ILE A 185 9.21 -23.05 11.45
CA ILE A 185 9.44 -21.63 11.75
C ILE A 185 8.55 -21.18 12.91
N CYS A 186 7.26 -21.51 12.87
CA CYS A 186 6.33 -21.05 13.91
C CYS A 186 6.33 -21.96 15.14
N LYS A 187 6.77 -23.22 15.01
CA LYS A 187 6.82 -24.22 16.08
C LYS A 187 5.54 -24.22 16.94
N PRO A 188 4.36 -24.38 16.32
CA PRO A 188 3.09 -24.33 17.02
C PRO A 188 2.99 -25.47 18.05
N ASN A 189 2.24 -25.24 19.13
CA ASN A 189 1.89 -26.29 20.08
C ASN A 189 0.83 -27.22 19.45
N ILE A 190 1.27 -28.22 18.70
CA ILE A 190 0.39 -29.18 18.01
C ILE A 190 -0.56 -29.91 18.97
N PRO A 191 -0.14 -30.40 20.16
CA PRO A 191 -1.07 -30.97 21.13
C PRO A 191 -2.23 -30.03 21.51
N LEU A 192 -1.94 -28.74 21.74
CA LEU A 192 -2.96 -27.73 22.01
C LEU A 192 -3.85 -27.49 20.78
N LEU A 193 -3.29 -27.42 19.58
CA LEU A 193 -4.12 -27.28 18.36
C LEU A 193 -5.05 -28.48 18.16
N ARG A 194 -4.57 -29.70 18.45
CA ARG A 194 -5.35 -30.94 18.41
C ARG A 194 -6.36 -31.05 19.56
N SER A 195 -6.16 -30.34 20.67
CA SER A 195 -7.19 -30.24 21.71
C SER A 195 -8.39 -29.44 21.21
N LYS A 196 -8.14 -28.37 20.43
CA LYS A 196 -9.17 -27.48 19.88
C LYS A 196 -9.84 -28.01 18.63
N LEU A 197 -9.06 -28.58 17.71
CA LEU A 197 -9.52 -29.03 16.41
C LEU A 197 -9.65 -30.56 16.40
N LYS A 198 -10.87 -31.05 16.65
CA LYS A 198 -11.17 -32.50 16.71
C LYS A 198 -11.47 -33.13 15.36
N LYS A 199 -12.00 -32.35 14.43
CA LYS A 199 -12.29 -32.75 13.04
C LYS A 199 -11.56 -31.82 12.06
N PRO A 200 -11.30 -32.24 10.82
CA PRO A 200 -10.73 -31.33 9.82
C PRO A 200 -11.66 -30.15 9.55
N LEU A 201 -11.07 -29.01 9.20
CA LEU A 201 -11.76 -27.81 8.74
C LEU A 201 -12.17 -27.97 7.27
N ARG A 202 -13.40 -27.57 6.92
CA ARG A 202 -13.85 -27.56 5.52
C ARG A 202 -14.44 -26.22 5.11
N PRO A 203 -13.84 -25.52 4.13
CA PRO A 203 -14.43 -24.34 3.53
C PRO A 203 -15.77 -24.63 2.82
N ILE A 204 -16.75 -23.74 3.01
CA ILE A 204 -18.02 -23.72 2.27
C ILE A 204 -18.25 -22.29 1.77
N TRP A 205 -18.41 -22.07 0.47
CA TRP A 205 -18.49 -20.72 -0.08
C TRP A 205 -19.94 -20.26 -0.29
N ILE A 206 -20.28 -19.12 0.29
CA ILE A 206 -21.62 -18.53 0.20
C ILE A 206 -21.51 -17.12 -0.36
N THR A 207 -22.34 -16.84 -1.37
CA THR A 207 -22.51 -15.53 -2.00
C THR A 207 -23.98 -15.16 -2.02
N GLN A 208 -24.33 -13.92 -2.32
CA GLN A 208 -25.75 -13.53 -2.44
C GLN A 208 -26.55 -14.29 -3.52
N LYS A 209 -25.88 -15.02 -4.42
CA LYS A 209 -26.55 -15.90 -5.40
C LYS A 209 -26.75 -17.34 -4.90
N SER A 210 -26.15 -17.70 -3.77
CA SER A 210 -26.25 -19.03 -3.20
C SER A 210 -27.63 -19.22 -2.56
N SER A 211 -28.23 -20.39 -2.75
CA SER A 211 -29.37 -20.83 -1.94
C SER A 211 -28.91 -21.14 -0.53
N LEU A 212 -29.59 -20.59 0.47
CA LEU A 212 -29.35 -20.94 1.88
C LEU A 212 -30.18 -22.17 2.26
N PRO A 213 -29.67 -23.03 3.15
CA PRO A 213 -30.42 -24.19 3.62
C PRO A 213 -31.65 -23.75 4.45
N ASP A 214 -32.76 -24.50 4.32
CA ASP A 214 -33.98 -24.23 5.09
C ASP A 214 -33.84 -24.54 6.59
N SER A 215 -32.87 -25.41 6.94
CA SER A 215 -32.54 -25.78 8.32
C SER A 215 -31.03 -25.98 8.46
N ALA A 216 -30.49 -25.70 9.66
CA ALA A 216 -29.07 -25.82 9.96
C ALA A 216 -28.51 -27.22 9.59
N PRO A 217 -27.55 -27.31 8.65
CA PRO A 217 -26.97 -28.58 8.25
C PRO A 217 -26.09 -29.16 9.36
N SER A 218 -26.14 -30.48 9.55
CA SER A 218 -25.22 -31.20 10.45
C SER A 218 -24.00 -31.72 9.68
N PHE A 219 -22.81 -31.51 10.24
CA PHE A 219 -21.53 -31.94 9.65
C PHE A 219 -20.81 -32.92 10.60
N SER A 220 -20.95 -34.22 10.34
CA SER A 220 -20.35 -35.27 11.16
C SER A 220 -18.84 -35.35 11.00
N ASP A 221 -18.32 -35.09 9.80
CA ASP A 221 -16.95 -35.46 9.44
C ASP A 221 -15.97 -34.28 9.50
N PHE A 222 -16.48 -33.05 9.57
CA PHE A 222 -15.66 -31.84 9.52
C PHE A 222 -16.31 -30.67 10.26
N HIS A 223 -15.50 -29.66 10.58
CA HIS A 223 -15.95 -28.36 11.05
C HIS A 223 -16.15 -27.41 9.86
N PRO A 224 -17.37 -26.93 9.57
CA PRO A 224 -17.63 -26.01 8.48
C PRO A 224 -17.02 -24.63 8.75
N ILE A 225 -16.29 -24.11 7.77
CA ILE A 225 -15.87 -22.71 7.72
C ILE A 225 -16.62 -22.07 6.55
N VAL A 226 -17.76 -21.45 6.86
CA VAL A 226 -18.63 -20.82 5.88
C VAL A 226 -18.01 -19.48 5.48
N LEU A 227 -17.53 -19.38 4.26
CA LEU A 227 -16.87 -18.23 3.67
C LEU A 227 -17.91 -17.36 2.97
N CYS A 228 -18.43 -16.39 3.70
CA CYS A 228 -19.50 -15.50 3.26
C CYS A 228 -18.93 -14.28 2.54
N THR A 229 -19.19 -14.18 1.23
CA THR A 229 -19.00 -12.93 0.48
C THR A 229 -20.21 -12.05 0.72
N ALA A 230 -20.03 -10.99 1.52
CA ALA A 230 -21.13 -10.13 1.95
C ALA A 230 -21.83 -9.43 0.77
N SER A 231 -21.06 -8.88 -0.17
CA SER A 231 -21.58 -8.07 -1.26
C SER A 231 -22.08 -8.90 -2.45
N ARG A 232 -23.18 -8.45 -3.09
CA ARG A 232 -23.63 -9.03 -4.37
C ARG A 232 -22.72 -8.57 -5.51
N ARG A 233 -22.57 -9.45 -6.50
CA ARG A 233 -21.84 -9.13 -7.73
C ARG A 233 -22.69 -8.24 -8.66
N VAL A 234 -22.19 -7.04 -8.93
CA VAL A 234 -22.79 -6.12 -9.91
C VAL A 234 -22.25 -6.44 -11.32
N HIS A 235 -23.16 -6.59 -12.30
CA HIS A 235 -22.81 -6.85 -13.70
C HIS A 235 -23.04 -5.56 -14.49
N GLY A 236 -21.99 -4.80 -14.79
CA GLY A 236 -22.11 -3.49 -15.45
C GLY A 236 -21.50 -2.35 -14.64
N ALA A 237 -21.87 -1.10 -14.92
CA ALA A 237 -21.37 0.09 -14.23
C ALA A 237 -22.20 0.39 -12.96
N GLU A 238 -21.59 0.81 -11.86
CA GLU A 238 -22.28 1.03 -10.57
C GLU A 238 -23.45 2.04 -10.65
N ALA A 239 -23.42 2.96 -11.62
CA ALA A 239 -24.50 3.90 -11.89
C ALA A 239 -25.83 3.22 -12.32
N SER A 240 -25.82 1.95 -12.76
CA SER A 240 -27.03 1.22 -13.14
C SER A 240 -27.75 0.55 -11.97
N GLU A 241 -27.19 0.58 -10.75
CA GLU A 241 -27.68 -0.18 -9.59
C GLU A 241 -28.39 0.69 -8.55
N SER A 242 -28.91 1.86 -8.97
CA SER A 242 -29.69 2.75 -8.09
C SER A 242 -28.98 3.12 -6.77
N GLY A 243 -27.65 3.31 -6.81
CA GLY A 243 -26.86 3.71 -5.65
C GLY A 243 -26.25 2.57 -4.83
N TYR A 244 -26.44 1.29 -5.20
CA TYR A 244 -25.73 0.19 -4.55
C TYR A 244 -24.26 0.09 -4.99
N ILE A 245 -23.36 -0.13 -4.03
CA ILE A 245 -21.91 -0.25 -4.24
C ILE A 245 -21.42 -1.62 -3.78
N GLN A 246 -21.00 -2.46 -4.72
CA GLN A 246 -20.40 -3.76 -4.42
C GLN A 246 -19.11 -3.58 -3.60
N GLY A 247 -19.05 -4.22 -2.44
CA GLY A 247 -17.85 -4.19 -1.59
C GLY A 247 -17.58 -2.79 -1.05
N ALA A 248 -18.64 -2.09 -0.64
CA ALA A 248 -18.60 -0.70 -0.19
C ALA A 248 -17.56 -0.41 0.90
N ALA A 249 -17.29 -1.38 1.79
CA ALA A 249 -16.31 -1.28 2.87
C ALA A 249 -14.88 -1.74 2.48
N ASP A 250 -14.66 -2.24 1.27
CA ASP A 250 -13.32 -2.55 0.77
C ASP A 250 -12.55 -1.25 0.50
N ASP A 251 -11.27 -1.21 0.88
CA ASP A 251 -10.45 -0.01 1.17
C ASP A 251 -11.27 1.21 1.70
N HIS A 252 -11.97 1.00 2.81
CA HIS A 252 -12.75 2.04 3.50
C HIS A 252 -11.94 3.26 3.93
N GLU A 253 -10.62 3.14 4.04
CA GLU A 253 -9.72 4.23 4.37
C GLU A 253 -9.81 5.41 3.37
N ALA A 254 -10.28 5.16 2.14
CA ALA A 254 -10.43 6.18 1.11
C ALA A 254 -11.69 7.06 1.25
N TRP A 255 -12.70 6.64 2.03
CA TRP A 255 -13.99 7.35 2.10
C TRP A 255 -14.58 7.49 3.51
N SER A 256 -14.15 6.66 4.47
CA SER A 256 -14.77 6.60 5.80
C SER A 256 -14.54 7.85 6.66
N HIS A 257 -13.62 8.75 6.29
CA HIS A 257 -13.24 9.92 7.09
C HIS A 257 -12.89 9.59 8.56
N GLY A 258 -12.34 8.38 8.79
CA GLY A 258 -11.99 7.90 10.14
C GLY A 258 -13.15 7.22 10.89
N LEU A 259 -14.35 7.15 10.30
CA LEU A 259 -15.48 6.38 10.84
C LEU A 259 -15.07 4.91 11.00
N THR A 260 -15.35 4.34 12.17
CA THR A 260 -15.08 2.93 12.47
C THR A 260 -16.37 2.12 12.45
N PRO A 261 -16.33 0.79 12.20
CA PRO A 261 -17.53 -0.04 12.19
C PRO A 261 -18.37 0.06 13.48
N PRO A 262 -17.79 0.00 14.71
CA PRO A 262 -18.59 0.15 15.93
C PRO A 262 -19.28 1.53 16.02
N LEU A 263 -18.59 2.58 15.60
CA LEU A 263 -19.14 3.94 15.63
C LEU A 263 -20.26 4.11 14.59
N PHE A 264 -20.09 3.52 13.41
CA PHE A 264 -21.12 3.44 12.38
C PHE A 264 -22.37 2.75 12.92
N TRP A 265 -22.25 1.50 13.41
CA TRP A 265 -23.40 0.74 13.88
C TRP A 265 -24.10 1.39 15.06
N LYS A 266 -23.35 2.02 15.98
CA LYS A 266 -23.92 2.76 17.11
C LYS A 266 -24.76 3.97 16.66
N ASN A 267 -24.36 4.63 15.57
CA ASN A 267 -24.99 5.86 15.08
C ASN A 267 -25.69 5.67 13.72
N ARG A 268 -26.05 4.44 13.38
CA ARG A 268 -26.57 4.04 12.05
C ARG A 268 -27.67 4.97 11.57
N ASP A 269 -28.71 5.15 12.39
CA ASP A 269 -29.90 5.90 11.97
C ASP A 269 -29.62 7.40 11.80
N MET A 270 -28.66 7.96 12.56
CA MET A 270 -28.21 9.35 12.39
C MET A 270 -27.42 9.51 11.09
N LEU A 271 -26.46 8.63 10.85
CA LEU A 271 -25.62 8.64 9.64
C LEU A 271 -26.43 8.36 8.36
N MET A 272 -27.53 7.61 8.45
CA MET A 272 -28.43 7.41 7.32
C MET A 272 -29.36 8.60 7.04
N ARG A 273 -29.53 9.52 7.99
CA ARG A 273 -30.34 10.74 7.81
C ARG A 273 -29.51 11.98 7.47
N MET A 274 -28.19 11.88 7.49
CA MET A 274 -27.32 13.02 7.20
C MET A 274 -27.34 13.38 5.72
N ASN A 275 -27.16 14.67 5.42
CA ASN A 275 -26.83 15.11 4.07
C ASN A 275 -25.37 14.75 3.76
N GLU A 276 -25.08 14.46 2.50
CA GLU A 276 -23.72 14.07 2.07
C GLU A 276 -22.69 15.18 2.31
N GLU A 277 -23.09 16.45 2.18
CA GLU A 277 -22.21 17.62 2.40
C GLU A 277 -21.78 17.74 3.86
N ASP A 278 -22.64 17.35 4.80
CA ASP A 278 -22.40 17.42 6.25
C ASP A 278 -21.66 16.18 6.78
N ALA A 279 -21.52 15.12 5.96
CA ALA A 279 -20.99 13.83 6.39
C ALA A 279 -19.59 13.92 7.04
N PRO A 280 -18.60 14.64 6.47
CA PRO A 280 -17.27 14.75 7.08
C PRO A 280 -17.31 15.43 8.46
N GLU A 281 -18.13 16.46 8.63
CA GLU A 281 -18.23 17.21 9.89
C GLU A 281 -18.92 16.40 10.98
N ILE A 282 -20.02 15.72 10.63
CA ILE A 282 -20.75 14.85 11.55
C ILE A 282 -19.87 13.68 12.01
N ILE A 283 -19.15 13.03 11.08
CA ILE A 283 -18.22 11.95 11.41
C ILE A 283 -17.12 12.46 12.34
N ALA A 284 -16.53 13.63 12.05
CA ALA A 284 -15.50 14.22 12.89
C ALA A 284 -16.02 14.52 14.31
N LYS A 285 -17.27 14.98 14.45
CA LYS A 285 -17.93 15.20 15.74
C LYS A 285 -18.12 13.87 16.50
N LEU A 286 -18.64 12.83 15.85
CA LEU A 286 -18.83 11.51 16.46
C LEU A 286 -17.51 10.91 16.97
N ILE A 287 -16.42 11.07 16.21
CA ILE A 287 -15.09 10.60 16.61
C ILE A 287 -14.62 11.34 17.88
N LYS A 288 -14.84 12.66 17.97
CA LYS A 288 -14.50 13.46 19.16
C LYS A 288 -15.31 13.05 20.39
N GLU A 289 -16.60 12.79 20.23
CA GLU A 289 -17.50 12.38 21.32
C GLU A 289 -17.22 10.96 21.83
N GLN A 290 -16.61 10.09 21.01
CA GLN A 290 -16.27 8.71 21.39
C GLN A 290 -15.02 8.60 22.28
N LYS A 291 -14.20 9.66 22.43
CA LYS A 291 -12.96 9.69 23.24
C LYS A 291 -13.13 9.46 24.76
N GLY A 292 -14.30 8.97 25.21
CA GLY A 292 -14.59 8.64 26.61
C GLY A 292 -14.46 7.16 26.97
N SER A 293 -14.25 6.24 26.02
CA SER A 293 -14.05 4.81 26.32
C SER A 293 -12.55 4.50 26.30
N GLY A 294 -11.92 4.45 27.47
CA GLY A 294 -10.47 4.26 27.59
C GLY A 294 -9.92 3.06 26.79
N ALA A 295 -8.68 3.18 26.33
CA ALA A 295 -8.03 2.17 25.52
C ALA A 295 -7.79 0.88 26.33
N ALA A 296 -8.41 -0.23 25.90
CA ALA A 296 -8.24 -1.53 26.53
C ALA A 296 -6.87 -2.12 26.20
N ALA A 297 -6.08 -2.43 27.24
CA ALA A 297 -4.79 -3.08 27.09
C ALA A 297 -4.95 -4.56 26.70
N SER A 298 -4.26 -4.99 25.66
CA SER A 298 -4.23 -6.37 25.17
C SER A 298 -3.06 -7.14 25.78
N LEU A 299 -3.34 -8.21 26.54
CA LEU A 299 -2.31 -9.14 27.01
C LEU A 299 -1.72 -9.94 25.84
N ILE A 300 -0.40 -10.04 25.78
CA ILE A 300 0.32 -10.83 24.78
C ILE A 300 0.58 -12.23 25.32
N LYS A 301 -0.22 -13.20 24.92
CA LYS A 301 -0.02 -14.62 25.23
C LYS A 301 1.17 -15.18 24.42
N PRO A 302 1.92 -16.15 24.95
CA PRO A 302 1.72 -16.89 26.20
C PRO A 302 2.21 -16.15 27.46
N THR A 303 2.70 -14.92 27.37
CA THR A 303 3.12 -14.17 28.56
C THR A 303 1.92 -13.88 29.49
N SER A 304 2.20 -13.67 30.77
CA SER A 304 1.22 -13.28 31.80
C SER A 304 1.29 -11.78 32.14
N GLN A 305 2.34 -11.09 31.71
CA GLN A 305 2.68 -9.74 32.18
C GLN A 305 2.92 -8.69 31.10
N LEU A 306 2.95 -9.04 29.82
CA LEU A 306 3.21 -8.07 28.73
C LEU A 306 1.92 -7.60 28.07
N TYR A 307 1.65 -6.30 28.10
CA TYR A 307 0.43 -5.70 27.58
C TYR A 307 0.73 -4.62 26.54
N ILE A 308 -0.13 -4.50 25.54
CA ILE A 308 -0.06 -3.43 24.52
C ILE A 308 -1.34 -2.62 24.51
N SER A 309 -1.24 -1.30 24.49
CA SER A 309 -2.38 -0.39 24.38
C SER A 309 -2.11 0.79 23.44
N SER A 310 -3.18 1.47 23.05
CA SER A 310 -3.08 2.85 22.56
C SER A 310 -2.62 3.78 23.68
N SER A 311 -1.85 4.81 23.35
CA SER A 311 -1.54 5.91 24.27
C SER A 311 -2.63 6.98 24.34
N GLU A 312 -3.58 6.97 23.40
CA GLU A 312 -4.79 7.79 23.46
C GLU A 312 -5.75 7.17 24.48
N ASP A 313 -6.22 7.97 25.45
CA ASP A 313 -7.15 7.56 26.51
C ASP A 313 -6.70 6.31 27.30
N ILE A 314 -5.39 6.22 27.55
CA ILE A 314 -4.76 5.06 28.19
C ILE A 314 -5.06 4.97 29.69
N GLN A 315 -5.36 3.75 30.16
CA GLN A 315 -5.43 3.44 31.59
C GLN A 315 -4.08 2.88 32.06
N LEU A 316 -3.33 3.70 32.82
CA LEU A 316 -2.02 3.32 33.36
C LEU A 316 -2.10 2.58 34.70
N ALA A 317 -3.24 2.67 35.40
CA ALA A 317 -3.41 2.05 36.71
C ALA A 317 -3.25 0.52 36.63
N GLY A 318 -2.51 -0.05 37.57
CA GLY A 318 -2.24 -1.49 37.64
C GLY A 318 -1.04 -1.96 36.81
N PHE A 319 -0.29 -1.05 36.19
CA PHE A 319 0.97 -1.32 35.51
C PHE A 319 2.13 -0.64 36.24
N GLU A 320 3.04 -1.43 36.81
CA GLU A 320 4.20 -0.90 37.54
C GLU A 320 5.31 -0.43 36.59
N THR A 321 5.37 -1.02 35.39
CA THR A 321 6.36 -0.72 34.36
C THR A 321 5.67 -0.26 33.07
N VAL A 322 6.02 0.92 32.57
CA VAL A 322 5.45 1.50 31.34
C VAL A 322 6.56 1.88 30.36
N VAL A 323 6.40 1.45 29.10
CA VAL A 323 7.26 1.85 27.98
C VAL A 323 6.40 2.55 26.92
N SER A 324 6.64 3.83 26.67
CA SER A 324 5.86 4.60 25.70
C SER A 324 6.67 4.95 24.45
N CYS A 325 6.16 4.59 23.28
CA CYS A 325 6.67 4.99 21.96
C CYS A 325 5.83 6.16 21.40
N THR A 326 6.05 7.36 21.94
CA THR A 326 5.22 8.56 21.68
C THR A 326 6.11 9.77 21.37
N PRO A 327 5.57 10.82 20.70
CA PRO A 327 6.34 12.05 20.45
C PRO A 327 6.76 12.74 21.75
N GLU A 328 5.83 12.82 22.70
CA GLU A 328 6.00 13.44 24.02
C GLU A 328 5.87 12.42 25.14
N PRO A 329 6.56 12.61 26.28
CA PRO A 329 6.45 11.75 27.45
C PRO A 329 5.12 11.98 28.20
N PHE A 330 4.72 11.00 29.02
CA PHE A 330 3.64 11.21 29.98
C PHE A 330 4.07 12.16 31.11
N ALA A 331 3.12 12.96 31.60
CA ALA A 331 3.37 13.83 32.74
C ALA A 331 3.72 13.03 34.00
N SER A 332 4.70 13.51 34.77
CA SER A 332 5.16 12.81 35.98
C SER A 332 4.07 12.67 37.04
N THR A 333 3.10 13.59 37.09
CA THR A 333 1.93 13.49 37.97
C THR A 333 1.05 12.30 37.59
N THR A 334 0.67 12.18 36.33
CA THR A 334 -0.15 11.08 35.81
C THR A 334 0.49 9.71 36.08
N LEU A 335 1.81 9.59 35.91
CA LEU A 335 2.54 8.36 36.21
C LEU A 335 2.52 8.01 37.71
N LYS A 336 2.73 9.00 38.57
CA LYS A 336 2.69 8.82 40.04
C LYS A 336 1.29 8.46 40.52
N ASP A 337 0.27 9.16 40.04
CA ASP A 337 -1.13 8.93 40.42
C ASP A 337 -1.60 7.52 40.00
N ALA A 338 -1.09 7.01 38.88
CA ALA A 338 -1.35 5.66 38.41
C ALA A 338 -0.52 4.56 39.11
N GLY A 339 0.44 4.93 39.96
CA GLY A 339 1.32 3.98 40.66
C GLY A 339 2.44 3.38 39.79
N VAL A 340 2.80 4.03 38.69
CA VAL A 340 3.89 3.57 37.81
C VAL A 340 5.24 3.81 38.49
N ARG A 341 6.02 2.74 38.68
CA ARG A 341 7.34 2.79 39.34
C ARG A 341 8.48 2.96 38.34
N HIS A 342 8.35 2.35 37.18
CA HIS A 342 9.38 2.31 36.16
C HIS A 342 8.82 2.82 34.84
N TYR A 343 9.40 3.89 34.31
CA TYR A 343 8.94 4.50 33.07
C TYR A 343 10.10 4.69 32.10
N LEU A 344 9.92 4.23 30.85
CA LEU A 344 10.81 4.48 29.74
C LEU A 344 10.07 5.19 28.61
N HIS A 345 10.51 6.40 28.27
CA HIS A 345 10.02 7.13 27.10
C HIS A 345 10.94 6.88 25.91
N LEU A 346 10.43 6.17 24.91
CA LEU A 346 11.06 6.02 23.60
C LEU A 346 10.51 7.12 22.68
N LYS A 347 11.29 8.19 22.49
CA LYS A 347 10.86 9.36 21.72
C LYS A 347 10.69 9.01 20.23
N CYS A 348 9.45 8.83 19.80
CA CYS A 348 9.12 8.41 18.44
C CYS A 348 8.04 9.30 17.83
N GLN A 349 8.24 9.75 16.59
CA GLN A 349 7.19 10.44 15.83
C GLN A 349 6.07 9.48 15.41
N ASN A 350 5.02 10.02 14.78
CA ASN A 350 3.92 9.20 14.25
C ASN A 350 4.27 8.54 12.91
N GLY A 351 3.64 7.40 12.64
CA GLY A 351 3.72 6.70 11.35
C GLY A 351 5.14 6.27 10.96
N LYS A 352 5.47 6.39 9.67
CA LYS A 352 6.74 5.89 9.09
C LYS A 352 7.98 6.55 9.69
N LEU A 353 7.89 7.84 10.07
CA LEU A 353 8.98 8.54 10.75
C LEU A 353 9.23 7.92 12.13
N GLY A 354 8.16 7.59 12.85
CA GLY A 354 8.23 6.84 14.10
C GLY A 354 8.93 5.50 13.98
N SER A 355 8.69 4.74 12.92
CA SER A 355 9.39 3.47 12.69
C SER A 355 10.90 3.65 12.53
N ARG A 356 11.34 4.76 11.92
CA ARG A 356 12.76 5.10 11.79
C ARG A 356 13.35 5.47 13.14
N ASP A 357 12.68 6.34 13.89
CA ASP A 357 13.12 6.78 15.21
C ASP A 357 13.21 5.59 16.18
N LEU A 358 12.22 4.69 16.14
CA LEU A 358 12.20 3.47 16.94
C LEU A 358 13.49 2.64 16.80
N ARG A 359 14.13 2.62 15.62
CA ARG A 359 15.40 1.91 15.41
C ARG A 359 16.51 2.38 16.37
N THR A 360 16.59 3.69 16.60
CA THR A 360 17.62 4.28 17.46
C THR A 360 17.19 4.28 18.93
N GLN A 361 15.89 4.20 19.20
CA GLN A 361 15.34 4.17 20.56
C GLN A 361 15.34 2.76 21.19
N LEU A 362 15.08 1.70 20.41
CA LEU A 362 15.01 0.31 20.92
C LEU A 362 16.22 -0.16 21.73
N PRO A 363 17.48 0.21 21.42
CA PRO A 363 18.63 -0.16 22.24
C PRO A 363 18.53 0.28 23.72
N GLN A 364 17.74 1.31 24.03
CA GLN A 364 17.53 1.79 25.40
C GLN A 364 16.74 0.80 26.28
N LEU A 365 16.05 -0.18 25.67
CA LEU A 365 15.39 -1.26 26.41
C LEU A 365 16.39 -2.07 27.23
N VAL A 366 17.61 -2.27 26.69
CA VAL A 366 18.63 -3.09 27.34
C VAL A 366 19.10 -2.51 28.68
N PRO A 367 19.63 -1.28 28.75
CA PRO A 367 20.01 -0.68 30.03
C PRO A 367 18.81 -0.46 30.97
N PHE A 368 17.62 -0.18 30.43
CA PHE A 368 16.41 -0.02 31.24
C PHE A 368 16.05 -1.30 32.00
N PHE A 369 15.97 -2.45 31.32
CA PHE A 369 15.64 -3.72 31.97
C PHE A 369 16.77 -4.25 32.86
N SER A 370 18.04 -4.02 32.49
CA SER A 370 19.18 -4.34 33.34
C SER A 370 19.15 -3.59 34.67
N PHE A 371 18.62 -2.36 34.70
CA PHE A 371 18.47 -1.57 35.93
C PHE A 371 17.40 -2.13 36.87
N LEU A 372 16.36 -2.79 36.35
CA LEU A 372 15.25 -3.29 37.19
C LEU A 372 15.65 -4.43 38.12
N GLN A 373 16.77 -5.13 37.86
CA GLN A 373 17.45 -6.12 38.73
C GLN A 373 16.54 -7.10 39.50
N THR A 374 15.35 -7.40 39.01
CA THR A 374 14.35 -8.22 39.71
C THR A 374 14.06 -9.47 38.90
N PRO A 375 14.57 -10.65 39.31
CA PRO A 375 14.30 -11.91 38.61
C PRO A 375 12.86 -12.42 38.79
N GLU A 376 12.04 -11.82 39.66
CA GLU A 376 10.79 -12.46 40.14
C GLU A 376 9.55 -11.55 40.24
N THR A 377 9.58 -10.28 39.84
CA THR A 377 8.33 -9.49 39.95
C THR A 377 7.37 -9.87 38.83
N GLN A 378 6.21 -10.41 39.21
CA GLN A 378 4.96 -10.52 38.41
C GLN A 378 4.42 -9.13 37.99
N SER A 379 5.28 -8.13 37.81
CA SER A 379 4.92 -6.75 37.54
C SER A 379 4.46 -6.63 36.10
N LYS A 380 3.26 -6.08 35.91
CA LYS A 380 2.69 -5.92 34.57
C LYS A 380 3.43 -4.81 33.83
N ILE A 381 3.89 -5.15 32.63
CA ILE A 381 4.60 -4.26 31.69
C ILE A 381 3.60 -3.80 30.64
N LEU A 382 3.42 -2.49 30.52
CA LEU A 382 2.57 -1.87 29.49
C LEU A 382 3.43 -1.20 28.42
N LEU A 383 3.15 -1.52 27.16
CA LEU A 383 3.70 -0.83 26.00
C LEU A 383 2.61 -0.06 25.28
N CYS A 384 2.88 1.21 24.98
CA CYS A 384 1.91 2.03 24.27
C CYS A 384 2.52 2.90 23.18
N CYS A 385 1.73 3.13 22.14
CA CYS A 385 1.99 4.13 21.10
C CYS A 385 0.65 4.71 20.65
N PRO A 386 0.61 5.79 19.86
CA PRO A 386 -0.65 6.48 19.53
C PRO A 386 -1.75 5.59 18.96
N THR A 387 -1.41 4.57 18.18
CA THR A 387 -2.38 3.62 17.64
C THR A 387 -2.52 2.32 18.43
N GLY A 388 -1.55 2.01 19.29
CA GLY A 388 -1.39 0.70 19.93
C GLY A 388 -1.12 -0.48 18.98
N LYS A 389 -0.93 -0.24 17.67
CA LYS A 389 -0.90 -1.29 16.64
C LYS A 389 0.41 -1.39 15.85
N ASP A 390 1.33 -0.44 16.04
CA ASP A 390 2.57 -0.37 15.26
C ASP A 390 3.84 -0.29 16.12
N LEU A 391 4.21 0.90 16.62
CA LEU A 391 5.50 1.10 17.29
C LEU A 391 5.61 0.33 18.61
N SER A 392 4.54 0.35 19.43
CA SER A 392 4.46 -0.45 20.66
C SER A 392 4.56 -1.95 20.38
N VAL A 393 4.03 -2.40 19.24
CA VAL A 393 4.16 -3.79 18.78
C VAL A 393 5.61 -4.11 18.42
N GLY A 394 6.33 -3.18 17.81
CA GLY A 394 7.77 -3.30 17.57
C GLY A 394 8.60 -3.41 18.85
N ALA A 395 8.33 -2.54 19.83
CA ALA A 395 8.98 -2.60 21.14
C ALA A 395 8.65 -3.88 21.91
N ALA A 396 7.39 -4.32 21.88
CA ALA A 396 6.97 -5.56 22.51
C ALA A 396 7.67 -6.77 21.86
N LEU A 397 7.79 -6.78 20.53
CA LEU A 397 8.52 -7.82 19.81
C LEU A 397 10.00 -7.86 20.22
N ALA A 398 10.64 -6.70 20.39
CA ALA A 398 12.02 -6.65 20.88
C ALA A 398 12.14 -7.25 22.30
N ILE A 399 11.21 -6.92 23.21
CA ILE A 399 11.17 -7.49 24.56
C ILE A 399 10.96 -9.01 24.50
N LEU A 400 10.00 -9.49 23.72
CA LEU A 400 9.76 -10.93 23.55
C LEU A 400 11.03 -11.63 23.06
N CYS A 401 11.70 -11.07 22.05
CA CYS A 401 12.92 -11.66 21.53
C CYS A 401 14.03 -11.71 22.58
N LEU A 402 14.25 -10.62 23.32
CA LEU A 402 15.38 -10.48 24.25
C LEU A 402 15.16 -11.21 25.58
N TYR A 403 13.95 -11.23 26.10
CA TYR A 403 13.71 -11.55 27.52
C TYR A 403 12.72 -12.69 27.75
N THR A 404 12.16 -13.33 26.70
CA THR A 404 11.25 -14.48 26.90
C THR A 404 11.86 -15.83 26.59
N ASP A 405 11.54 -16.82 27.42
CA ASP A 405 11.73 -18.24 27.13
C ASP A 405 10.64 -18.78 26.16
N GLU A 406 10.55 -20.10 25.98
CA GLU A 406 9.51 -20.73 25.15
C GLU A 406 8.14 -20.85 25.83
N SER A 407 8.09 -20.76 27.17
CA SER A 407 6.84 -20.81 27.93
C SER A 407 6.10 -19.47 27.96
N GLY A 408 6.81 -18.38 27.63
CA GLY A 408 6.31 -17.01 27.74
C GLY A 408 6.70 -16.32 29.05
N ALA A 409 7.51 -16.97 29.89
CA ALA A 409 8.09 -16.35 31.06
C ALA A 409 9.10 -15.28 30.63
N ILE A 410 8.97 -14.09 31.22
CA ILE A 410 9.85 -12.94 30.96
C ILE A 410 10.89 -12.87 32.08
N ASP A 411 12.17 -12.94 31.71
CA ASP A 411 13.32 -12.69 32.58
C ASP A 411 14.06 -11.44 32.10
N THR A 412 13.82 -10.31 32.76
CA THR A 412 14.44 -9.02 32.44
C THR A 412 15.89 -8.90 32.92
N GLY A 413 16.35 -9.81 33.78
CA GLY A 413 17.71 -9.80 34.32
C GLY A 413 18.77 -10.28 33.33
N LYS A 414 18.36 -11.04 32.31
CA LYS A 414 19.29 -11.61 31.32
C LYS A 414 18.77 -11.49 29.89
N ALA A 415 19.30 -10.50 29.16
CA ALA A 415 19.04 -10.38 27.73
C ALA A 415 19.66 -11.55 26.95
N LYS A 416 18.90 -12.14 26.03
CA LYS A 416 19.40 -13.12 25.07
C LYS A 416 20.40 -12.47 24.12
N GLU A 417 21.52 -13.16 23.90
CA GLU A 417 22.55 -12.73 22.95
C GLU A 417 22.07 -12.79 21.49
N ALA A 418 22.57 -11.87 20.66
CA ALA A 418 22.21 -11.78 19.24
C ALA A 418 22.54 -13.05 18.42
N LYS A 419 23.54 -13.85 18.85
CA LYS A 419 23.87 -15.15 18.22
C LYS A 419 22.72 -16.17 18.29
N ASN A 420 21.80 -15.99 19.25
CA ASN A 420 20.63 -16.85 19.43
C ASN A 420 19.42 -16.37 18.63
N MET A 421 19.56 -15.28 17.86
CA MET A 421 18.47 -14.63 17.14
C MET A 421 18.67 -14.73 15.63
N ASN A 422 17.60 -15.14 14.95
CA ASN A 422 17.52 -15.14 13.50
C ASN A 422 16.12 -14.68 13.06
N LYS A 423 15.94 -14.49 11.75
CA LYS A 423 14.65 -14.04 11.19
C LYS A 423 13.50 -15.01 11.46
N SER A 424 13.74 -16.31 11.60
CA SER A 424 12.69 -17.28 11.95
C SER A 424 12.26 -17.13 13.41
N PHE A 425 13.19 -16.97 14.35
CA PHE A 425 12.90 -16.71 15.75
C PHE A 425 12.09 -15.42 15.95
N ILE A 426 12.46 -14.33 15.26
CA ILE A 426 11.70 -13.07 15.33
C ILE A 426 10.28 -13.26 14.77
N LYS A 427 10.11 -14.02 13.68
CA LYS A 427 8.79 -14.35 13.14
C LYS A 427 7.96 -15.20 14.12
N GLN A 428 8.60 -16.16 14.79
CA GLN A 428 7.97 -16.98 15.82
C GLN A 428 7.43 -16.11 16.96
N ARG A 429 8.24 -15.20 17.52
CA ARG A 429 7.79 -14.27 18.59
C ARG A 429 6.76 -13.25 18.11
N LEU A 430 6.83 -12.81 16.85
CA LEU A 430 5.79 -11.95 16.27
C LEU A 430 4.44 -12.69 16.18
N SER A 431 4.45 -14.00 15.94
CA SER A 431 3.22 -14.79 15.89
C SER A 431 2.47 -14.82 17.23
N TRP A 432 3.17 -14.71 18.36
CA TRP A 432 2.56 -14.61 19.69
C TRP A 432 1.72 -13.33 19.84
N ILE A 433 2.23 -12.22 19.29
CA ILE A 433 1.51 -10.95 19.30
C ILE A 433 0.27 -11.02 18.40
N THR A 434 0.43 -11.47 17.15
CA THR A 434 -0.65 -11.46 16.16
C THR A 434 -1.76 -12.49 16.46
N THR A 435 -1.44 -13.57 17.18
CA THR A 435 -2.43 -14.56 17.66
C THR A 435 -3.14 -14.11 18.94
N SER A 436 -2.51 -13.27 19.76
CA SER A 436 -3.15 -12.68 20.94
C SER A 436 -4.20 -11.63 20.56
N ASN A 437 -3.92 -10.82 19.54
CA ASN A 437 -4.86 -9.88 18.97
C ASN A 437 -4.52 -9.62 17.49
N ALA A 438 -5.45 -9.95 16.59
CA ALA A 438 -5.26 -9.85 15.14
C ALA A 438 -5.01 -8.41 14.63
N ALA A 439 -5.40 -7.40 15.40
CA ALA A 439 -5.15 -6.00 15.06
C ALA A 439 -3.70 -5.55 15.34
N LEU A 440 -2.95 -6.30 16.16
CA LEU A 440 -1.57 -5.99 16.54
C LEU A 440 -0.61 -6.49 15.46
N ASN A 441 -0.44 -5.72 14.40
CA ASN A 441 0.42 -6.08 13.29
C ASN A 441 1.29 -4.88 12.87
N PRO A 442 2.60 -4.93 13.16
CA PRO A 442 3.49 -3.80 12.91
C PRO A 442 3.71 -3.60 11.41
N SER A 443 4.00 -2.37 11.04
CA SER A 443 4.37 -2.00 9.68
C SER A 443 5.67 -2.68 9.25
N ARG A 444 5.92 -2.74 7.93
CA ARG A 444 7.18 -3.27 7.38
C ARG A 444 8.38 -2.47 7.88
N ALA A 445 8.23 -1.14 7.98
CA ALA A 445 9.27 -0.24 8.48
C ALA A 445 9.60 -0.52 9.95
N THR A 446 8.57 -0.69 10.80
CA THR A 446 8.75 -1.04 12.22
C THR A 446 9.47 -2.38 12.37
N LEU A 447 9.08 -3.40 11.61
CA LEU A 447 9.76 -4.69 11.67
C LEU A 447 11.22 -4.62 11.19
N GLN A 448 11.50 -3.81 10.17
CA GLN A 448 12.89 -3.56 9.72
C GLN A 448 13.73 -2.94 10.85
N SER A 449 13.15 -2.04 11.65
CA SER A 449 13.84 -1.43 12.78
C SER A 449 14.10 -2.42 13.92
N VAL A 450 13.16 -3.31 14.21
CA VAL A 450 13.37 -4.40 15.19
C VAL A 450 14.47 -5.35 14.70
N ASN A 451 14.42 -5.77 13.43
CA ASN A 451 15.44 -6.64 12.85
C ASN A 451 16.82 -5.98 12.88
N ALA A 452 16.91 -4.68 12.55
CA ALA A 452 18.16 -3.95 12.58
C ALA A 452 18.76 -3.92 13.99
N MET A 453 17.95 -3.75 15.03
CA MET A 453 18.42 -3.76 16.41
C MET A 453 18.89 -5.18 16.83
N LEU A 454 18.04 -6.20 16.63
CA LEU A 454 18.28 -7.56 17.12
C LEU A 454 19.35 -8.33 16.33
N LEU A 455 19.53 -8.03 15.05
CA LEU A 455 20.44 -8.75 14.15
C LEU A 455 21.71 -7.93 13.80
N SER A 456 21.92 -6.77 14.41
CA SER A 456 23.04 -5.85 14.12
C SER A 456 24.44 -6.49 14.20
N SER A 457 24.63 -7.57 14.97
CA SER A 457 25.91 -8.29 15.05
C SER A 457 26.17 -9.24 13.88
N GLN A 458 25.22 -9.42 12.95
CA GLN A 458 25.32 -10.34 11.81
C GLN A 458 25.48 -9.63 10.45
N ASP A 459 25.51 -8.30 10.44
CA ASP A 459 25.63 -7.49 9.21
C ASP A 459 26.94 -6.69 9.24
N PRO A 460 27.99 -7.08 8.47
CA PRO A 460 29.31 -6.41 8.48
C PRO A 460 29.28 -4.92 8.10
N LYS A 461 28.16 -4.43 7.57
CA LYS A 461 27.96 -3.03 7.17
C LYS A 461 27.30 -2.16 8.26
N ALA A 462 26.90 -2.74 9.40
CA ALA A 462 26.18 -2.03 10.46
C ALA A 462 27.07 -1.46 11.59
N SER A 463 28.39 -1.69 11.56
CA SER A 463 29.32 -1.07 12.50
C SER A 463 29.61 0.38 12.11
N LEU A 464 28.83 1.32 12.66
CA LEU A 464 29.26 2.72 12.78
C LEU A 464 30.14 2.85 14.03
N PRO A 465 31.32 3.51 13.94
CA PRO A 465 32.18 3.71 15.10
C PRO A 465 31.58 4.78 16.03
N THR A 466 31.46 4.43 17.31
CA THR A 466 31.18 5.37 18.40
C THR A 466 32.37 6.32 18.54
N GLN A 467 32.19 7.62 18.23
CA GLN A 467 33.17 8.64 18.60
C GLN A 467 32.85 9.21 20.00
N PRO A 468 33.87 9.38 20.87
CA PRO A 468 33.77 10.24 22.05
C PRO A 468 34.01 11.71 21.69
N THR A 469 33.43 12.56 22.54
CA THR A 469 33.32 14.01 22.59
C THR A 469 34.59 14.87 22.40
N ALA A 470 34.39 15.97 21.64
CA ALA A 470 34.82 17.36 21.85
C ALA A 470 36.31 17.79 21.81
N THR A 471 36.67 18.63 20.81
CA THR A 471 37.32 19.96 20.98
C THR A 471 37.26 20.80 19.68
N LEU A 472 37.02 22.11 19.79
CA LEU A 472 36.95 23.13 18.71
C LEU A 472 38.37 23.75 18.42
N PRO A 473 38.54 24.86 17.64
CA PRO A 473 38.83 24.92 16.19
C PRO A 473 40.08 25.77 15.82
N ILE A 474 40.82 25.50 14.72
CA ILE A 474 41.85 26.45 14.18
C ILE A 474 41.89 26.43 12.63
N ARG A 475 42.19 27.61 12.04
CA ARG A 475 41.99 28.07 10.65
C ARG A 475 43.31 28.22 9.85
N GLU A 476 43.18 28.02 8.51
CA GLU A 476 43.95 28.51 7.34
C GLU A 476 45.42 28.08 7.03
N THR A 477 45.68 27.61 5.78
CA THR A 477 46.39 28.34 4.68
C THR A 477 46.69 27.45 3.43
N ARG A 478 46.67 28.04 2.22
CA ARG A 478 47.25 27.59 0.91
C ARG A 478 48.55 28.40 0.66
N PRO A 479 49.51 28.14 -0.29
CA PRO A 479 49.36 27.64 -1.68
C PRO A 479 50.48 26.73 -2.27
N LEU A 480 50.31 26.35 -3.57
CA LEU A 480 51.08 25.55 -4.58
C LEU A 480 52.50 26.09 -4.98
N PRO A 481 53.27 25.60 -6.00
CA PRO A 481 53.24 24.39 -6.91
C PRO A 481 54.64 23.69 -7.19
N SER A 482 54.67 22.59 -7.98
CA SER A 482 55.47 22.36 -9.24
C SER A 482 55.98 20.92 -9.52
N GLU A 483 55.88 20.52 -10.81
CA GLU A 483 56.20 19.27 -11.57
C GLU A 483 57.72 18.91 -11.68
N PRO A 484 58.26 17.97 -12.55
CA PRO A 484 57.72 17.04 -13.58
C PRO A 484 58.31 15.59 -13.55
N THR A 485 57.84 14.55 -14.28
CA THR A 485 58.33 14.14 -15.64
C THR A 485 57.61 12.87 -16.20
N ASN A 486 57.10 12.98 -17.45
CA ASN A 486 56.96 12.09 -18.65
C ASN A 486 57.29 10.56 -18.66
N PRO A 487 56.93 9.76 -19.72
CA PRO A 487 56.07 10.00 -20.90
C PRO A 487 55.08 8.84 -21.28
N THR A 488 54.25 9.17 -22.29
CA THR A 488 53.17 8.51 -23.04
C THR A 488 53.42 7.09 -23.63
N PRO A 489 52.37 6.35 -24.09
CA PRO A 489 52.00 6.46 -25.52
C PRO A 489 50.50 6.40 -25.88
N GLN A 490 50.14 7.31 -26.80
CA GLN A 490 49.27 7.15 -27.96
C GLN A 490 47.76 6.92 -27.77
N ASP A 491 47.02 8.02 -27.87
CA ASP A 491 45.61 8.08 -28.29
C ASP A 491 45.43 7.65 -29.76
N PRO A 492 44.39 6.88 -30.11
CA PRO A 492 43.73 6.99 -31.39
C PRO A 492 42.74 8.17 -31.40
N ALA A 493 42.56 8.74 -32.60
CA ALA A 493 41.74 9.90 -32.97
C ALA A 493 40.40 10.10 -32.22
N PRO A 494 39.92 11.36 -32.08
CA PRO A 494 38.78 11.67 -31.22
C PRO A 494 37.49 11.03 -31.74
N ARG A 495 36.93 10.09 -30.97
CA ARG A 495 35.53 9.70 -31.11
C ARG A 495 34.68 10.97 -30.96
N SER A 496 33.85 11.26 -31.96
CA SER A 496 32.94 12.41 -31.95
C SER A 496 32.16 12.43 -30.63
N ARG A 497 32.21 13.55 -29.88
CA ARG A 497 31.48 13.70 -28.62
C ARG A 497 30.00 13.44 -28.90
N LEU A 498 29.47 12.33 -28.38
CA LEU A 498 28.04 12.04 -28.41
C LEU A 498 27.30 13.18 -27.71
N SER A 499 26.11 13.51 -28.23
CA SER A 499 25.26 14.58 -27.70
C SER A 499 25.02 14.38 -26.19
N SER A 500 25.21 15.42 -25.38
CA SER A 500 24.87 15.34 -23.96
C SER A 500 23.35 15.44 -23.77
N PRO A 501 22.73 14.72 -22.81
CA PRO A 501 21.32 14.89 -22.48
C PRO A 501 20.94 16.34 -22.17
N ARG A 502 21.88 17.12 -21.62
CA ARG A 502 21.75 18.57 -21.43
C ARG A 502 21.58 19.34 -22.74
N SER A 503 22.25 18.95 -23.81
CA SER A 503 22.09 19.57 -25.13
C SER A 503 20.71 19.30 -25.71
N ILE A 504 20.20 18.08 -25.60
CA ILE A 504 18.83 17.73 -26.03
C ILE A 504 17.82 18.57 -25.22
N PHE A 505 17.97 18.60 -23.90
CA PHE A 505 17.10 19.37 -23.01
C PHE A 505 17.08 20.86 -23.35
N THR A 506 18.26 21.44 -23.64
CA THR A 506 18.38 22.84 -24.04
C THR A 506 17.69 23.12 -25.38
N ASN A 507 17.85 22.24 -26.37
CA ASN A 507 17.21 22.41 -27.68
C ASN A 507 15.69 22.23 -27.67
N LEU A 508 15.18 21.38 -26.79
CA LEU A 508 13.74 21.29 -26.54
C LEU A 508 13.20 22.62 -25.99
N ALA A 509 13.95 23.27 -25.09
CA ALA A 509 13.57 24.53 -24.45
C ALA A 509 13.66 25.76 -25.37
N THR A 510 14.62 25.79 -26.31
CA THR A 510 14.83 26.95 -27.19
C THR A 510 13.85 27.00 -28.36
N THR A 511 13.19 25.88 -28.68
CA THR A 511 12.21 25.81 -29.77
C THR A 511 10.83 26.17 -29.25
N SER A 512 10.25 27.28 -29.72
CA SER A 512 8.97 27.83 -29.23
C SER A 512 7.79 26.89 -29.48
N THR A 513 7.71 26.27 -30.66
CA THR A 513 6.63 25.36 -31.06
C THR A 513 7.15 24.23 -31.96
N TRP A 514 6.62 23.02 -31.75
CA TRP A 514 6.88 21.83 -32.55
C TRP A 514 5.60 21.40 -33.24
N ASN A 515 5.67 21.13 -34.55
CA ASN A 515 4.63 20.36 -35.21
C ASN A 515 4.84 18.89 -34.86
N PHE A 516 3.76 18.17 -34.55
CA PHE A 516 3.85 16.74 -34.32
C PHE A 516 2.80 15.96 -35.08
N THR A 517 3.19 14.75 -35.47
CA THR A 517 2.31 13.72 -35.99
C THR A 517 2.50 12.46 -35.16
N ARG A 518 1.41 11.95 -34.58
CA ARG A 518 1.40 10.72 -33.80
C ARG A 518 0.57 9.66 -34.48
N ASN A 519 1.15 8.51 -34.78
CA ASN A 519 0.44 7.33 -35.25
C ASN A 519 0.21 6.38 -34.08
N LEU A 520 -1.05 6.02 -33.85
CA LEU A 520 -1.48 5.10 -32.80
C LEU A 520 -2.08 3.85 -33.44
N THR A 521 -1.46 2.70 -33.16
CA THR A 521 -1.92 1.40 -33.64
C THR A 521 -2.24 0.51 -32.44
N SER A 522 -3.53 0.28 -32.17
CA SER A 522 -3.95 -0.64 -31.13
C SER A 522 -4.21 -2.04 -31.68
N LYS A 523 -3.85 -3.06 -30.90
CA LYS A 523 -4.21 -4.47 -31.15
C LYS A 523 -5.53 -4.87 -30.49
N LEU A 524 -6.11 -4.00 -29.66
CA LEU A 524 -7.39 -4.25 -29.00
C LEU A 524 -8.52 -3.62 -29.81
N PRO A 525 -9.58 -4.38 -30.16
CA PRO A 525 -10.74 -3.83 -30.89
C PRO A 525 -11.48 -2.71 -30.15
N SER A 526 -11.32 -2.63 -28.84
CA SER A 526 -11.95 -1.61 -27.98
C SER A 526 -11.19 -0.29 -27.92
N HIS A 527 -10.00 -0.20 -28.53
CA HIS A 527 -9.18 1.01 -28.54
C HIS A 527 -8.99 1.52 -29.97
N PRO A 528 -9.26 2.80 -30.24
CA PRO A 528 -9.19 3.32 -31.60
C PRO A 528 -7.74 3.43 -32.07
N SER A 529 -7.46 2.92 -33.28
CA SER A 529 -6.27 3.27 -34.05
C SER A 529 -6.52 4.57 -34.83
N GLY A 530 -5.48 5.34 -35.09
CA GLY A 530 -5.62 6.62 -35.78
C GLY A 530 -4.37 7.49 -35.71
N THR A 531 -4.50 8.71 -36.23
CA THR A 531 -3.41 9.68 -36.31
C THR A 531 -3.79 10.97 -35.58
N VAL A 532 -2.91 11.49 -34.72
CA VAL A 532 -3.02 12.83 -34.15
C VAL A 532 -2.09 13.75 -34.94
N THR A 533 -2.56 14.91 -35.35
CA THR A 533 -1.72 16.01 -35.83
C THR A 533 -1.99 17.26 -35.01
N GLY A 534 -0.93 17.99 -34.66
CA GLY A 534 -1.06 19.17 -33.80
C GLY A 534 0.26 19.86 -33.52
N THR A 535 0.24 20.72 -32.50
CA THR A 535 1.41 21.45 -32.03
C THR A 535 1.74 21.11 -30.58
N ALA A 536 3.02 21.18 -30.25
CA ALA A 536 3.53 20.98 -28.90
C ALA A 536 4.52 22.07 -28.52
N THR A 537 4.54 22.43 -27.24
CA THR A 537 5.42 23.46 -26.68
C THR A 537 6.16 22.92 -25.46
N PHE A 538 7.41 23.35 -25.28
CA PHE A 538 8.19 23.10 -24.07
C PHE A 538 8.46 24.43 -23.37
N THR A 539 7.77 24.69 -22.27
CA THR A 539 7.88 25.95 -21.53
C THR A 539 8.86 25.80 -20.35
N PRO A 540 9.97 26.57 -20.30
CA PRO A 540 10.87 26.59 -19.15
C PRO A 540 10.16 27.07 -17.88
N MET A 541 10.33 26.32 -16.79
CA MET A 541 9.77 26.68 -15.49
C MET A 541 10.81 27.44 -14.65
N PRO A 542 10.40 28.46 -13.87
CA PRO A 542 11.30 29.20 -12.99
C PRO A 542 11.96 28.28 -11.97
N HIS A 543 13.24 28.53 -11.70
CA HIS A 543 13.96 27.84 -10.64
C HIS A 543 13.49 28.35 -9.27
N SER A 544 13.12 27.44 -8.37
CA SER A 544 12.72 27.75 -7.00
C SER A 544 13.23 26.68 -6.04
N SER A 545 13.18 26.94 -4.72
CA SER A 545 13.50 25.93 -3.70
C SER A 545 12.68 24.64 -3.84
N SER A 546 11.47 24.76 -4.39
CA SER A 546 10.54 23.67 -4.61
C SER A 546 10.71 23.01 -5.99
N ILE A 547 11.40 23.67 -6.93
CA ILE A 547 11.75 23.16 -8.26
C ILE A 547 13.29 23.28 -8.45
N PRO A 548 14.08 22.45 -7.74
CA PRO A 548 15.54 22.58 -7.72
C PRO A 548 16.22 22.07 -9.00
N LEU A 549 15.51 21.39 -9.88
CA LEU A 549 16.05 20.84 -11.13
C LEU A 549 15.60 21.68 -12.34
N PRO A 550 16.43 21.83 -13.39
CA PRO A 550 15.98 22.40 -14.66
C PRO A 550 14.74 21.64 -15.16
N THR A 551 13.65 22.36 -15.36
CA THR A 551 12.31 21.77 -15.59
C THR A 551 11.63 22.44 -16.78
N LEU A 552 11.09 21.63 -17.70
CA LEU A 552 10.27 22.05 -18.84
C LEU A 552 8.86 21.48 -18.69
N LEU A 553 7.85 22.32 -18.89
CA LEU A 553 6.46 21.89 -19.06
C LEU A 553 6.21 21.61 -20.53
N TYR A 554 5.99 20.35 -20.86
CA TYR A 554 5.48 19.95 -22.16
C TYR A 554 3.95 20.08 -22.18
N ALA A 555 3.41 20.71 -23.22
CA ALA A 555 1.99 20.75 -23.50
C ALA A 555 1.75 20.54 -25.00
N GLU A 556 0.78 19.69 -25.35
CA GLU A 556 0.36 19.47 -26.74
C GLU A 556 -1.13 19.70 -26.90
N GLU A 557 -1.51 20.14 -28.10
CA GLU A 557 -2.87 20.22 -28.59
C GLU A 557 -2.92 19.80 -30.06
N GLY A 558 -3.88 18.94 -30.39
CA GLY A 558 -4.04 18.44 -31.75
C GLY A 558 -5.40 17.83 -32.00
N THR A 559 -5.60 17.36 -33.22
CA THR A 559 -6.81 16.68 -33.66
C THR A 559 -6.49 15.21 -33.88
N PHE A 560 -7.19 14.32 -33.19
CA PHE A 560 -7.08 12.87 -33.39
C PHE A 560 -8.15 12.41 -34.38
N SER A 561 -7.70 11.80 -35.47
CA SER A 561 -8.55 11.21 -36.50
C SER A 561 -8.42 9.70 -36.45
N THR A 562 -9.52 9.03 -36.09
CA THR A 562 -9.59 7.57 -36.01
C THR A 562 -9.67 6.94 -37.40
N THR A 563 -9.22 5.69 -37.54
CA THR A 563 -9.42 4.91 -38.78
C THR A 563 -10.88 4.64 -39.11
N THR A 564 -11.77 4.82 -38.13
CA THR A 564 -13.23 4.71 -38.26
C THR A 564 -13.92 6.01 -38.70
N GLY A 565 -13.18 7.10 -38.93
CA GLY A 565 -13.71 8.37 -39.44
C GLY A 565 -14.19 9.36 -38.37
N LEU A 566 -14.09 9.04 -37.07
CA LEU A 566 -14.35 9.97 -35.97
C LEU A 566 -13.15 10.88 -35.73
N SER A 567 -13.40 12.15 -35.39
CA SER A 567 -12.37 13.15 -35.07
C SER A 567 -12.69 13.88 -33.75
N PHE A 568 -11.68 14.11 -32.90
CA PHE A 568 -11.82 14.89 -31.67
C PHE A 568 -10.50 15.55 -31.25
N THR A 569 -10.60 16.59 -30.41
CA THR A 569 -9.44 17.31 -29.88
C THR A 569 -8.70 16.48 -28.83
N ALA A 570 -7.39 16.34 -28.99
CA ALA A 570 -6.48 15.71 -28.05
C ALA A 570 -5.58 16.76 -27.41
N ARG A 571 -5.46 16.71 -26.07
CA ARG A 571 -4.55 17.56 -25.30
C ARG A 571 -3.79 16.72 -24.29
N ARG A 572 -2.52 17.01 -24.07
CA ARG A 572 -1.70 16.31 -23.08
C ARG A 572 -0.61 17.18 -22.50
N LYS A 573 -0.20 16.88 -21.27
CA LYS A 573 0.89 17.56 -20.58
C LYS A 573 1.82 16.58 -19.89
N TYR A 574 3.10 16.94 -19.82
CA TYR A 574 4.14 16.22 -19.10
C TYR A 574 5.17 17.19 -18.54
N VAL A 575 5.95 16.74 -17.56
CA VAL A 575 7.05 17.52 -16.98
C VAL A 575 8.37 16.82 -17.31
N TYR A 576 9.27 17.53 -17.98
CA TYR A 576 10.61 17.05 -18.31
C TYR A 576 11.61 17.69 -17.34
N GLN A 577 12.45 16.88 -16.70
CA GLN A 577 13.47 17.36 -15.76
C GLN A 577 14.85 16.84 -16.16
N LEU A 578 15.85 17.72 -16.12
CA LEU A 578 17.25 17.34 -16.27
C LEU A 578 17.80 16.96 -14.88
N CYS A 579 18.12 15.68 -14.70
CA CYS A 579 18.61 15.12 -13.45
C CYS A 579 20.13 14.91 -13.49
N PRO A 580 20.85 15.17 -12.37
CA PRO A 580 22.25 14.77 -12.25
C PRO A 580 22.37 13.24 -12.17
N GLY A 581 23.49 12.69 -12.65
CA GLY A 581 23.83 11.28 -12.44
C GLY A 581 23.98 10.93 -10.95
N ALA A 582 23.72 9.67 -10.59
CA ALA A 582 23.73 9.23 -9.19
C ALA A 582 25.16 9.14 -8.60
N GLU A 583 26.17 8.98 -9.45
CA GLU A 583 27.59 8.94 -9.09
C GLU A 583 28.40 9.93 -9.94
N PRO A 584 29.62 10.33 -9.52
CA PRO A 584 30.48 11.23 -10.29
C PRO A 584 30.84 10.73 -11.71
N ALA A 585 30.68 9.43 -11.95
CA ALA A 585 30.89 8.77 -13.24
C ALA A 585 29.60 8.62 -14.08
N ASP A 586 28.43 8.88 -13.50
CA ASP A 586 27.14 8.76 -14.17
C ASP A 586 26.79 10.09 -14.87
N THR A 587 26.32 10.00 -16.11
CA THR A 587 26.02 11.19 -16.93
C THR A 587 24.64 11.76 -16.56
N GLU A 588 24.45 13.08 -16.73
CA GLU A 588 23.14 13.72 -16.59
C GLU A 588 22.10 12.99 -17.46
N PHE A 589 20.84 12.90 -17.03
CA PHE A 589 19.77 12.24 -17.80
C PHE A 589 18.45 13.02 -17.75
N ILE A 590 17.55 12.74 -18.68
CA ILE A 590 16.23 13.38 -18.74
C ILE A 590 15.18 12.46 -18.13
N ALA A 591 14.47 12.95 -17.11
CA ALA A 591 13.31 12.28 -16.52
C ALA A 591 12.01 12.91 -17.02
N VAL A 592 11.06 12.09 -17.47
CA VAL A 592 9.70 12.51 -17.84
C VAL A 592 8.75 12.10 -16.73
N ARG A 593 7.95 13.05 -16.26
CA ARG A 593 6.95 12.87 -15.19
C ARG A 593 5.56 13.21 -15.71
N PHE A 594 4.54 12.62 -15.09
CA PHE A 594 3.16 13.01 -15.34
C PHE A 594 2.92 14.44 -14.86
N PHE A 595 2.04 15.16 -15.55
CA PHE A 595 1.50 16.41 -15.07
C PHE A 595 0.31 16.12 -14.13
N ASP A 596 0.30 16.74 -12.95
CA ASP A 596 -0.74 16.52 -11.93
C ASP A 596 -1.84 17.58 -12.04
N ASP A 597 -2.80 17.35 -12.96
CA ASP A 597 -3.92 18.27 -13.19
C ASP A 597 -4.82 18.45 -11.95
N ASP A 598 -4.97 17.40 -11.14
CA ASP A 598 -5.85 17.42 -9.96
C ASP A 598 -5.27 18.35 -8.87
N LYS A 599 -3.97 18.25 -8.58
CA LYS A 599 -3.32 19.17 -7.62
C LYS A 599 -3.29 20.61 -8.12
N MET A 600 -3.13 20.84 -9.41
CA MET A 600 -3.18 22.20 -9.97
C MET A 600 -4.57 22.82 -9.80
N ARG A 601 -5.64 22.02 -9.94
CA ARG A 601 -7.02 22.46 -9.66
C ARG A 601 -7.26 22.75 -8.19
N GLU A 602 -6.76 21.91 -7.29
CA GLU A 602 -6.85 22.11 -5.84
C GLU A 602 -6.12 23.38 -5.39
N ALA A 603 -4.96 23.66 -5.99
CA ALA A 603 -4.16 24.85 -5.73
C ALA A 603 -4.77 26.14 -6.32
N ARG A 604 -5.83 26.05 -7.13
CA ARG A 604 -6.47 27.17 -7.85
C ARG A 604 -5.48 27.97 -8.70
N GLN A 605 -4.44 27.32 -9.23
CA GLN A 605 -3.45 27.95 -10.10
C GLN A 605 -3.74 27.58 -11.56
N GLU A 606 -3.87 28.59 -12.42
CA GLU A 606 -4.08 28.40 -13.86
C GLU A 606 -2.75 28.57 -14.61
N GLY A 607 -2.20 27.46 -15.08
CA GLY A 607 -1.00 27.43 -15.94
C GLY A 607 0.31 27.08 -15.23
N GLY A 608 1.27 26.53 -15.99
CA GLY A 608 2.59 26.12 -15.47
C GLY A 608 2.54 24.85 -14.61
N VAL A 609 3.59 24.62 -13.80
CA VAL A 609 3.66 23.54 -12.77
C VAL A 609 3.43 24.07 -11.35
N GLY A 610 2.99 25.33 -11.22
CA GLY A 610 2.82 26.02 -9.95
C GLY A 610 4.11 26.49 -9.27
N SER A 611 4.01 27.43 -8.34
CA SER A 611 5.15 28.05 -7.64
C SER A 611 5.95 27.07 -6.78
N ASP A 612 5.28 26.03 -6.29
CA ASP A 612 5.83 25.01 -5.40
C ASP A 612 5.94 23.64 -6.07
N GLY A 613 5.83 23.59 -7.41
CA GLY A 613 5.90 22.34 -8.16
C GLY A 613 4.66 21.45 -8.03
N GLN A 614 3.49 22.03 -7.70
CA GLN A 614 2.22 21.31 -7.54
C GLN A 614 1.85 20.45 -8.75
N GLY A 615 2.20 20.88 -9.97
CA GLY A 615 1.94 20.16 -11.22
C GLY A 615 2.95 19.06 -11.55
N ILE A 616 4.00 18.88 -10.74
CA ILE A 616 5.01 17.83 -10.94
C ILE A 616 4.50 16.52 -10.32
N GLY A 617 4.00 15.63 -11.17
CA GLY A 617 3.46 14.34 -10.76
C GLY A 617 4.50 13.23 -10.61
N GLY A 618 4.00 11.99 -10.55
CA GLY A 618 4.83 10.79 -10.45
C GLY A 618 5.78 10.60 -11.65
N LEU A 619 6.90 9.91 -11.41
CA LEU A 619 7.84 9.54 -12.46
C LEU A 619 7.14 8.66 -13.50
N PHE A 620 7.25 9.05 -14.76
CA PHE A 620 6.78 8.24 -15.88
C PHE A 620 7.95 7.41 -16.42
N VAL A 621 8.90 8.00 -17.13
CA VAL A 621 10.05 7.28 -17.70
C VAL A 621 11.33 8.08 -17.57
N GLU A 622 12.46 7.40 -17.39
CA GLU A 622 13.79 8.00 -17.42
C GLU A 622 14.49 7.61 -18.71
N MET A 623 15.05 8.58 -19.42
CA MET A 623 15.85 8.33 -20.61
C MET A 623 17.16 7.66 -20.21
N GLY A 624 17.45 6.51 -20.83
CA GLY A 624 18.70 5.78 -20.67
C GLY A 624 19.83 6.39 -21.49
N GLU A 625 20.93 5.63 -21.60
CA GLU A 625 22.12 6.07 -22.32
C GLU A 625 21.83 6.35 -23.79
N LEU A 626 22.40 7.45 -24.29
CA LEU A 626 22.34 7.83 -25.70
C LEU A 626 23.34 6.98 -26.49
N GLN A 627 22.84 6.25 -27.48
CA GLN A 627 23.61 5.39 -28.37
C GLN A 627 23.57 5.94 -29.80
N ALA A 628 24.69 5.84 -30.52
CA ALA A 628 24.69 6.10 -31.95
C ALA A 628 23.86 5.03 -32.66
N GLY A 629 22.92 5.43 -33.54
CA GLY A 629 22.14 4.49 -34.33
C GLY A 629 22.99 3.72 -35.35
N GLU A 630 22.49 2.58 -35.82
CA GLU A 630 23.11 1.74 -36.87
C GLU A 630 23.15 2.45 -38.24
N GLU A 631 22.25 3.41 -38.47
CA GLU A 631 22.26 4.35 -39.58
C GLU A 631 22.90 5.67 -39.09
N GLU A 632 23.97 6.16 -39.72
CA GLU A 632 24.87 7.23 -39.24
C GLU A 632 24.25 8.63 -38.95
N GLU A 633 22.92 8.77 -39.00
CA GLU A 633 22.19 10.06 -38.98
C GLU A 633 21.41 10.38 -37.69
N ALA A 634 21.17 9.41 -36.77
CA ALA A 634 20.34 9.65 -35.57
C ALA A 634 20.92 9.06 -34.27
N VAL A 635 20.71 9.78 -33.16
CA VAL A 635 21.04 9.34 -31.79
C VAL A 635 19.80 8.75 -31.15
N ARG A 636 19.89 7.57 -30.53
CA ARG A 636 18.75 6.87 -29.92
C ARG A 636 18.95 6.64 -28.44
N ALA A 637 17.85 6.59 -27.69
CA ALA A 637 17.83 6.16 -26.29
C ALA A 637 16.62 5.29 -26.02
N LYS A 638 16.77 4.31 -25.12
CA LYS A 638 15.66 3.57 -24.51
C LYS A 638 15.49 4.00 -23.07
N ASN A 639 14.32 3.77 -22.49
CA ASN A 639 14.10 4.05 -21.08
C ASN A 639 14.96 3.15 -20.17
N ARG A 640 15.45 3.70 -19.04
CA ARG A 640 16.25 2.95 -18.05
C ARG A 640 15.47 1.76 -17.48
N GLU A 641 14.21 2.00 -17.12
CA GLU A 641 13.27 0.99 -16.64
C GLU A 641 11.89 1.22 -17.26
N THR A 642 11.16 0.13 -17.54
CA THR A 642 9.77 0.18 -18.02
C THR A 642 8.83 0.68 -16.94
N HIS A 643 7.85 1.48 -17.33
CA HIS A 643 6.89 2.06 -16.39
C HIS A 643 5.59 1.26 -16.33
N LEU A 644 5.24 0.76 -15.14
CA LEU A 644 3.95 0.12 -14.92
C LEU A 644 2.90 1.15 -14.50
N CYS A 645 1.97 1.49 -15.40
CA CYS A 645 0.85 2.36 -15.10
C CYS A 645 -0.44 1.53 -15.02
N GLY A 646 -0.96 1.37 -13.80
CA GLY A 646 -2.09 0.48 -13.55
C GLY A 646 -1.71 -0.98 -13.80
N ARG A 647 -2.23 -1.56 -14.90
CA ARG A 647 -1.91 -2.94 -15.33
C ARG A 647 -1.15 -3.00 -16.66
N ASP A 648 -0.85 -1.85 -17.25
CA ASP A 648 -0.22 -1.77 -18.56
C ASP A 648 1.24 -1.30 -18.40
N LEU A 649 2.15 -2.00 -19.08
CA LEU A 649 3.58 -1.72 -19.09
C LEU A 649 3.92 -0.80 -20.26
N TYR A 650 4.63 0.29 -19.98
CA TYR A 650 5.08 1.28 -20.94
C TYR A 650 6.60 1.17 -21.12
N ALA A 651 7.04 0.93 -22.35
CA ALA A 651 8.42 1.09 -22.78
C ALA A 651 8.51 2.31 -23.71
N ALA A 652 9.59 3.08 -23.60
CA ALA A 652 9.78 4.30 -24.36
C ALA A 652 11.12 4.26 -25.11
N THR A 653 11.09 4.60 -26.40
CA THR A 653 12.28 4.75 -27.24
C THR A 653 12.27 6.14 -27.84
N TRP A 654 13.40 6.83 -27.79
CA TRP A 654 13.61 8.14 -28.40
C TRP A 654 14.60 8.05 -29.55
N ALA A 655 14.40 8.86 -30.58
CA ALA A 655 15.36 9.12 -31.62
C ALA A 655 15.49 10.63 -31.85
N PHE A 656 16.72 11.11 -32.01
CA PHE A 656 17.02 12.54 -32.18
C PHE A 656 17.89 12.72 -33.42
N ALA A 657 17.59 13.75 -34.21
CA ALA A 657 18.49 14.18 -35.28
C ALA A 657 19.86 14.58 -34.71
N ARG A 658 20.95 14.20 -35.37
CA ARG A 658 22.34 14.53 -34.97
C ARG A 658 22.57 16.03 -34.77
N ASN A 659 21.80 16.85 -35.48
CA ASN A 659 21.88 18.32 -35.44
C ASN A 659 21.10 18.96 -34.27
N MET A 660 20.54 18.19 -33.34
CA MET A 660 20.18 18.69 -32.00
C MET A 660 21.41 19.13 -31.16
N THR A 661 22.59 19.29 -31.78
CA THR A 661 23.83 19.77 -31.14
C THR A 661 24.67 20.73 -31.99
N VAL A 662 24.32 21.04 -33.24
CA VAL A 662 25.08 21.98 -34.12
C VAL A 662 24.10 22.81 -34.96
N GLU A 663 24.34 24.12 -35.09
CA GLU A 663 23.51 25.02 -35.90
C GLU A 663 23.52 24.65 -37.39
N GLY A 664 22.31 24.59 -37.99
CA GLY A 664 22.12 24.41 -39.43
C GLY A 664 21.77 22.96 -39.83
N GLY A 665 20.47 22.66 -39.91
CA GLY A 665 19.93 21.38 -40.40
C GLY A 665 18.50 21.14 -39.93
N GLU A 666 17.85 20.07 -40.42
CA GLU A 666 16.49 19.70 -40.00
C GLU A 666 16.50 19.22 -38.53
N VAL A 667 15.79 19.94 -37.66
CA VAL A 667 15.68 19.60 -36.23
C VAL A 667 14.39 18.81 -36.01
N TRP A 668 14.54 17.52 -35.77
CA TRP A 668 13.44 16.62 -35.45
C TRP A 668 13.80 15.67 -34.32
N TRP A 669 12.78 15.16 -33.64
CA TRP A 669 12.90 14.06 -32.70
C TRP A 669 11.67 13.18 -32.73
N GLU A 670 11.82 11.95 -32.27
CA GLU A 670 10.76 10.95 -32.19
C GLU A 670 10.69 10.37 -30.79
N VAL A 671 9.47 10.01 -30.40
CA VAL A 671 9.24 9.11 -29.28
C VAL A 671 8.24 8.03 -29.66
N GLU A 672 8.63 6.79 -29.40
CA GLU A 672 7.77 5.63 -29.51
C GLU A 672 7.46 5.09 -28.13
N TYR A 673 6.17 4.83 -27.89
CA TYR A 673 5.69 4.09 -26.74
C TYR A 673 5.14 2.74 -27.18
N GLU A 674 5.73 1.67 -26.65
CA GLU A 674 5.16 0.32 -26.72
C GLU A 674 4.42 0.05 -25.41
N VAL A 675 3.12 -0.21 -25.50
CA VAL A 675 2.25 -0.43 -24.34
C VAL A 675 1.70 -1.85 -24.40
N LYS A 676 1.99 -2.65 -23.37
CA LYS A 676 1.53 -4.03 -23.24
C LYS A 676 0.80 -4.25 -21.93
N GLY A 677 -0.45 -4.69 -22.00
CA GLY A 677 -1.23 -5.02 -20.82
C GLY A 677 -2.65 -5.48 -21.16
N PRO A 678 -3.40 -5.95 -20.14
CA PRO A 678 -4.75 -6.46 -20.32
C PRO A 678 -5.78 -5.36 -20.60
N GLN A 679 -5.44 -4.09 -20.38
CA GLN A 679 -6.32 -2.95 -20.69
C GLN A 679 -5.88 -2.21 -21.94
N LYS A 680 -4.57 -2.16 -22.22
CA LYS A 680 -4.02 -1.49 -23.40
C LYS A 680 -2.95 -2.36 -24.07
N ASP A 681 -3.12 -2.60 -25.36
CA ASP A 681 -2.08 -3.14 -26.23
C ASP A 681 -2.02 -2.24 -27.47
N TYR A 682 -1.02 -1.36 -27.52
CA TYR A 682 -0.82 -0.46 -28.65
C TYR A 682 0.64 -0.02 -28.79
N THR A 683 0.98 0.40 -30.00
CA THR A 683 2.20 1.15 -30.29
C THR A 683 1.82 2.56 -30.70
N SER A 684 2.51 3.55 -30.13
CA SER A 684 2.33 4.97 -30.44
C SER A 684 3.66 5.58 -30.84
N SER A 685 3.82 5.94 -32.11
CA SER A 685 5.02 6.65 -32.59
C SER A 685 4.68 8.11 -32.87
N THR A 686 5.45 9.04 -32.29
CA THR A 686 5.26 10.48 -32.47
C THR A 686 6.52 11.10 -33.06
N ARG A 687 6.39 11.73 -34.24
CA ARG A 687 7.43 12.55 -34.88
C ARG A 687 7.17 14.02 -34.57
N TYR A 688 8.19 14.72 -34.11
CA TYR A 688 8.20 16.16 -33.90
C TYR A 688 9.16 16.81 -34.89
N THR A 689 8.69 17.85 -35.56
CA THR A 689 9.50 18.70 -36.43
C THR A 689 9.39 20.14 -35.95
N ARG A 690 10.52 20.85 -35.97
CA ARG A 690 10.54 22.27 -35.63
C ARG A 690 9.68 23.05 -36.61
N VAL A 691 8.84 23.96 -36.12
CA VAL A 691 8.17 24.94 -36.96
C VAL A 691 9.23 25.91 -37.47
N VAL A 692 9.45 25.92 -38.79
CA VAL A 692 10.25 26.95 -39.45
C VAL A 692 9.34 28.16 -39.57
N GLU A 693 9.62 29.23 -38.81
CA GLU A 693 8.98 30.54 -39.02
C GLU A 693 9.50 31.19 -40.29
#